data_AF-A0A0P1ANP6-F1
#
_entry.id   AF-A0A0P1ANP6-F1
#
_cell.length_a   1.000
_cell.length_b   1.000
_cell.length_c   1.000
_cell.angle_alpha   90.00
_cell.angle_beta   90.00
_cell.angle_gamma   90.00
#
_symmetry.space_group_name_H-M   'P 1'
#
loop_
_entity.id
_entity.type
_entity.pdbx_description
1 polymer ?
#
loop_
_entity_poly.entity_id
_entity_poly.type
_entity_poly.pdbx_seq_one_letter_code
_entity_poly.pdbx_strand_id
1 'polypeptide(L)'
;MTVASSCILGLSTKVQMELVGLAEEYSPSYLHKQNMTSSVTPVDTQSIAGIPVELGQPVHVNTKKQLQRQINAIVAWSEVDRAPVNVAQTMVRGNEHQIGEHPYFVCEKSVGVRYLALLVQGRCYLIAQNYDIREVALFCPVRPDRLQPGADRNTVVPHQWTILDGLMVCDKDGTKSVLTLLLYDILALNGSPVMTSKLQDRLKLIQNDVVGPRKQLLPPKGQPPDMFQLVLQSMYPINRVGHVIHNIIPRVSQTRQNAGLLFTPVLLPYTPGHSKGLFQWTPMSLLCADFQLGVEWRGRPPKPGFKLMIHDKRTQIFHDWITFTADDFEAFRQDKKASSRILECVYDPDWLTYIPSHDKSTWEIGNAEFNATERGLGWRKGGWKYVRSRPDRSMPYERIFLAIIEKAINEDIKLDEIERFFPEDTSKKTMSLQQKNRHDAPLTSEDNTPPNKKKRGNTNTASGQNTGTGVCYDFQNKGVCQRGRFCHFSHCACNSTCSCTPTKNTYGQRPSYRRNDYDAPPSPELVPSIGDASGVPDKTSVMRHTNSLDRNFSMEIDGNPGEEGEAGELTDNGNLHMKIIFAPLEHFDKETIAAKRAQLTALGNRRIWASLGLEDKPQRTRPCGLIVSKSGEVVYVRPLEK
;
A
#
# COMPACT_ATOMS: atom_id res chain seq x y z
N MET A 1 13.61 21.85 -53.92
CA MET A 1 13.97 20.47 -53.50
C MET A 1 14.93 20.57 -52.34
N THR A 2 14.81 19.63 -51.38
CA THR A 2 15.75 19.39 -50.26
C THR A 2 15.71 20.43 -49.11
N VAL A 3 16.02 19.92 -47.90
CA VAL A 3 16.22 20.61 -46.60
C VAL A 3 14.96 21.08 -45.86
N ALA A 4 14.35 20.18 -45.07
CA ALA A 4 13.75 20.44 -43.74
C ALA A 4 13.15 19.15 -43.13
N SER A 5 13.99 18.23 -42.60
CA SER A 5 13.54 17.07 -41.80
C SER A 5 14.69 16.51 -40.96
N SER A 6 15.04 17.23 -39.88
CA SER A 6 15.85 16.71 -38.78
C SER A 6 15.75 17.68 -37.59
N CYS A 7 14.78 17.46 -36.70
CA CYS A 7 14.71 18.18 -35.41
C CYS A 7 13.78 17.56 -34.34
N ILE A 8 13.05 16.47 -34.63
CA ILE A 8 12.02 15.92 -33.71
C ILE A 8 12.45 14.61 -33.01
N LEU A 9 13.57 14.00 -33.41
CA LEU A 9 14.10 12.75 -32.81
C LEU A 9 15.06 12.96 -31.62
N GLY A 10 15.29 14.20 -31.17
CA GLY A 10 16.34 14.53 -30.20
C GLY A 10 15.96 14.54 -28.71
N LEU A 11 14.68 14.34 -28.36
CA LEU A 11 14.21 14.52 -26.98
C LEU A 11 13.89 13.20 -26.24
N SER A 12 13.60 12.11 -26.95
CA SER A 12 13.29 10.81 -26.31
C SER A 12 14.53 10.09 -25.77
N THR A 13 15.68 10.25 -26.43
CA THR A 13 16.93 9.57 -26.07
C THR A 13 17.61 10.18 -24.85
N LYS A 14 17.32 11.43 -24.50
CA LYS A 14 18.03 12.13 -23.41
C LYS A 14 17.64 11.63 -22.02
N VAL A 15 16.35 11.35 -21.81
CA VAL A 15 15.86 10.73 -20.56
C VAL A 15 16.39 9.30 -20.39
N GLN A 16 16.58 8.58 -21.50
CA GLN A 16 17.16 7.25 -21.49
C GLN A 16 18.69 7.28 -21.27
N MET A 17 19.38 8.33 -21.76
CA MET A 17 20.80 8.56 -21.49
C MET A 17 21.09 9.10 -20.08
N GLU A 18 20.19 9.81 -19.40
CA GLU A 18 20.42 10.19 -17.99
C GLU A 18 20.23 9.01 -17.01
N LEU A 19 19.53 7.95 -17.44
CA LEU A 19 19.44 6.68 -16.70
C LEU A 19 20.57 5.67 -17.04
N VAL A 20 21.29 5.85 -18.15
CA VAL A 20 22.42 4.99 -18.58
C VAL A 20 23.77 5.67 -18.33
N GLY A 21 23.87 6.99 -18.48
CA GLY A 21 25.09 7.79 -18.34
C GLY A 21 25.59 7.98 -16.90
N LEU A 22 24.95 7.36 -15.91
CA LEU A 22 25.46 7.21 -14.54
C LEU A 22 25.97 5.79 -14.26
N ALA A 23 25.98 4.89 -15.25
CA ALA A 23 26.45 3.50 -15.12
C ALA A 23 27.86 3.26 -15.68
N GLU A 24 28.42 4.16 -16.51
CA GLU A 24 29.72 3.95 -17.18
C GLU A 24 30.94 4.58 -16.48
N GLU A 25 30.77 5.35 -15.39
CA GLU A 25 31.89 5.89 -14.58
C GLU A 25 31.85 5.50 -13.10
N TYR A 26 31.62 4.22 -12.77
CA TYR A 26 31.94 3.69 -11.42
C TYR A 26 32.60 2.31 -11.45
N SER A 27 33.90 2.30 -11.73
CA SER A 27 34.80 1.24 -11.25
C SER A 27 35.09 1.46 -9.76
N PRO A 28 34.83 0.49 -8.86
CA PRO A 28 35.12 0.65 -7.43
C PRO A 28 36.59 0.36 -7.15
N SER A 29 37.47 1.31 -7.46
CA SER A 29 38.86 1.34 -7.01
C SER A 29 39.15 2.69 -6.34
N TYR A 30 40.06 2.67 -5.34
CA TYR A 30 40.43 3.77 -4.43
C TYR A 30 39.56 4.01 -3.18
N LEU A 31 39.56 3.01 -2.29
CA LEU A 31 39.60 3.27 -0.85
C LEU A 31 40.91 4.00 -0.49
N HIS A 32 40.85 5.31 -0.27
CA HIS A 32 42.00 6.06 0.24
C HIS A 32 42.11 5.87 1.77
N LYS A 33 43.03 5.02 2.21
CA LYS A 33 43.34 4.83 3.64
C LYS A 33 43.97 6.12 4.19
N GLN A 34 43.30 6.80 5.11
CA GLN A 34 43.95 7.77 5.98
C GLN A 34 44.64 7.03 7.14
N ASN A 35 45.85 7.48 7.47
CA ASN A 35 46.70 6.85 8.48
C ASN A 35 46.09 6.97 9.88
N MET A 36 46.22 5.90 10.69
CA MET A 36 45.90 5.95 12.11
C MET A 36 46.86 6.88 12.85
N THR A 37 46.32 7.93 13.47
CA THR A 37 46.83 8.47 14.73
C THR A 37 45.70 8.49 15.75
N SER A 38 46.02 7.98 16.94
CA SER A 38 45.11 7.62 18.02
C SER A 38 44.10 8.72 18.43
N SER A 39 42.81 8.47 18.19
CA SER A 39 41.71 8.92 19.07
C SER A 39 40.50 7.98 18.91
N VAL A 40 39.68 7.88 19.96
CA VAL A 40 38.63 6.84 20.08
C VAL A 40 37.44 7.13 19.17
N THR A 41 37.08 6.18 18.28
CA THR A 41 35.90 6.23 17.42
C THR A 41 34.90 5.10 17.74
N PRO A 42 33.58 5.33 17.58
CA PRO A 42 32.54 4.38 17.97
C PRO A 42 32.34 3.23 16.98
N VAL A 43 31.56 2.23 17.40
CA VAL A 43 31.26 0.99 16.67
C VAL A 43 30.63 1.27 15.30
N ASP A 44 31.20 0.68 14.23
CA ASP A 44 30.63 0.68 12.87
C ASP A 44 29.25 0.02 12.87
N THR A 45 28.21 0.85 12.79
CA THR A 45 26.82 0.39 12.72
C THR A 45 26.46 0.07 11.27
N GLN A 46 26.35 -1.23 10.96
CA GLN A 46 25.94 -1.69 9.64
C GLN A 46 24.57 -1.09 9.25
N SER A 47 24.42 -0.70 7.98
CA SER A 47 23.17 -0.16 7.44
C SER A 47 22.77 -0.84 6.14
N ILE A 48 21.46 -0.90 5.88
CA ILE A 48 20.86 -1.42 4.65
C ILE A 48 20.10 -0.26 4.03
N ALA A 49 20.45 0.13 2.80
CA ALA A 49 19.86 1.30 2.12
C ALA A 49 19.92 2.61 2.96
N GLY A 50 20.98 2.79 3.77
CA GLY A 50 21.12 3.93 4.68
C GLY A 50 20.29 3.85 5.97
N ILE A 51 19.59 2.74 6.21
CA ILE A 51 18.80 2.48 7.42
C ILE A 51 19.65 1.63 8.37
N PRO A 52 19.85 2.03 9.65
CA PRO A 52 20.61 1.21 10.60
C PRO A 52 20.01 -0.18 10.78
N VAL A 53 20.83 -1.23 10.70
CA VAL A 53 20.39 -2.63 10.92
C VAL A 53 19.81 -2.80 12.33
N GLU A 54 20.30 -2.02 13.30
CA GLU A 54 19.86 -2.06 14.69
C GLU A 54 18.86 -0.96 15.08
N LEU A 55 18.01 -0.53 14.14
CA LEU A 55 17.00 0.50 14.41
C LEU A 55 15.98 0.04 15.49
N GLY A 56 16.10 0.63 16.68
CA GLY A 56 15.22 0.34 17.82
C GLY A 56 15.72 -0.79 18.73
N GLN A 57 15.13 -0.86 19.92
CA GLN A 57 15.52 -1.78 20.99
C GLN A 57 14.94 -3.18 20.76
N PRO A 58 15.72 -4.27 20.88
CA PRO A 58 15.23 -5.63 20.69
C PRO A 58 14.19 -6.00 21.77
N VAL A 59 13.04 -6.54 21.35
CA VAL A 59 11.97 -6.91 22.28
C VAL A 59 12.25 -8.25 22.96
N HIS A 60 12.09 -8.30 24.28
CA HIS A 60 12.27 -9.52 25.08
C HIS A 60 11.43 -10.70 24.55
N VAL A 61 11.99 -11.91 24.53
CA VAL A 61 11.44 -13.09 23.85
C VAL A 61 10.00 -13.43 24.24
N ASN A 62 9.62 -13.24 25.51
CA ASN A 62 8.25 -13.50 25.97
C ASN A 62 7.25 -12.47 25.40
N THR A 63 7.63 -11.19 25.42
CA THR A 63 6.84 -10.09 24.85
C THR A 63 6.73 -10.26 23.33
N LYS A 64 7.83 -10.59 22.64
CA LYS A 64 7.82 -10.91 21.19
C LYS A 64 6.82 -12.02 20.88
N LYS A 65 6.83 -13.14 21.63
CA LYS A 65 5.85 -14.24 21.46
C LYS A 65 4.41 -13.80 21.71
N GLN A 66 4.17 -12.92 22.68
CA GLN A 66 2.82 -12.39 22.97
C GLN A 66 2.34 -11.46 21.84
N LEU A 67 3.17 -10.49 21.42
CA LEU A 67 2.87 -9.59 20.31
C LEU A 67 2.56 -10.40 19.03
N GLN A 68 3.43 -11.35 18.69
CA GLN A 68 3.25 -12.24 17.54
C GLN A 68 1.92 -13.00 17.58
N ARG A 69 1.58 -13.66 18.70
CA ARG A 69 0.31 -14.37 18.85
C ARG A 69 -0.89 -13.46 18.66
N GLN A 70 -0.85 -12.26 19.21
CA GLN A 70 -1.98 -11.32 19.14
C GLN A 70 -2.12 -10.67 17.77
N ILE A 71 -1.01 -10.30 17.11
CA ILE A 71 -1.00 -9.87 15.71
C ILE A 71 -1.68 -10.93 14.85
N ASN A 72 -1.23 -12.18 14.98
CA ASN A 72 -1.74 -13.31 14.21
C ASN A 72 -3.22 -13.58 14.47
N ALA A 73 -3.68 -13.47 15.72
CA ALA A 73 -5.09 -13.60 16.07
C ALA A 73 -5.96 -12.50 15.43
N ILE A 74 -5.50 -11.23 15.43
CA ILE A 74 -6.23 -10.09 14.86
C ILE A 74 -6.39 -10.25 13.34
N VAL A 75 -5.35 -10.69 12.64
CA VAL A 75 -5.37 -10.82 11.16
C VAL A 75 -5.65 -12.24 10.65
N ALA A 76 -6.06 -13.16 11.54
CA ALA A 76 -6.31 -14.58 11.23
C ALA A 76 -5.15 -15.29 10.48
N TRP A 77 -3.90 -14.98 10.87
CA TRP A 77 -2.69 -15.49 10.23
C TRP A 77 -2.09 -16.68 10.99
N SER A 78 -1.71 -17.73 10.27
CA SER A 78 -1.27 -19.01 10.86
C SER A 78 0.24 -19.24 10.88
N GLU A 79 1.04 -18.55 10.04
CA GLU A 79 2.49 -18.78 10.01
C GLU A 79 3.18 -18.17 11.26
N VAL A 80 4.18 -18.89 11.77
CA VAL A 80 4.96 -18.49 12.95
C VAL A 80 6.38 -18.03 12.62
N ASP A 81 6.87 -18.34 11.42
CA ASP A 81 8.21 -17.97 10.97
C ASP A 81 8.19 -16.74 10.03
N ARG A 82 7.01 -16.29 9.61
CA ARG A 82 6.80 -15.15 8.71
C ARG A 82 5.68 -14.23 9.18
N ALA A 83 5.96 -12.93 9.28
CA ALA A 83 4.97 -11.90 9.58
C ALA A 83 3.90 -11.80 8.47
N PRO A 84 2.67 -11.34 8.78
CA PRO A 84 1.52 -11.29 7.85
C PRO A 84 1.62 -10.17 6.78
N VAL A 85 2.79 -10.02 6.17
CA VAL A 85 3.07 -9.06 5.10
C VAL A 85 2.60 -9.65 3.77
N ASN A 86 1.94 -8.86 2.94
CA ASN A 86 1.60 -9.28 1.58
C ASN A 86 2.85 -9.35 0.67
N VAL A 87 2.82 -10.24 -0.33
CA VAL A 87 3.91 -10.48 -1.27
C VAL A 87 3.41 -10.20 -2.68
N ALA A 88 4.07 -9.26 -3.36
CA ALA A 88 3.76 -8.88 -4.72
C ALA A 88 4.34 -9.88 -5.73
N GLN A 89 3.57 -10.15 -6.79
CA GLN A 89 4.00 -10.97 -7.92
C GLN A 89 4.81 -10.11 -8.90
N THR A 90 5.86 -10.67 -9.51
CA THR A 90 6.62 -9.94 -10.54
C THR A 90 5.78 -9.76 -11.79
N MET A 91 5.75 -8.55 -12.33
CA MET A 91 5.16 -8.25 -13.63
C MET A 91 5.98 -8.93 -14.73
N VAL A 92 5.30 -9.67 -15.60
CA VAL A 92 5.87 -10.41 -16.74
C VAL A 92 4.85 -10.40 -17.86
N ARG A 93 5.29 -10.48 -19.13
CA ARG A 93 4.38 -10.42 -20.28
C ARG A 93 3.32 -11.52 -20.19
N GLY A 94 2.09 -11.14 -20.49
CA GLY A 94 0.87 -11.92 -20.31
C GLY A 94 0.16 -11.72 -18.96
N ASN A 95 0.70 -10.95 -18.00
CA ASN A 95 0.00 -10.60 -16.75
C ASN A 95 -0.43 -9.13 -16.64
N GLU A 96 0.05 -8.25 -17.52
CA GLU A 96 -0.38 -6.86 -17.66
C GLU A 96 -1.89 -6.70 -17.88
N HIS A 97 -2.53 -7.64 -18.59
CA HIS A 97 -3.99 -7.65 -18.76
C HIS A 97 -4.74 -7.75 -17.42
N GLN A 98 -4.21 -8.50 -16.44
CA GLN A 98 -4.81 -8.62 -15.10
C GLN A 98 -4.70 -7.31 -14.28
N ILE A 99 -3.84 -6.40 -14.71
CA ILE A 99 -3.70 -5.04 -14.15
C ILE A 99 -4.63 -4.08 -14.90
N GLY A 100 -4.67 -4.16 -16.24
CA GLY A 100 -5.46 -3.26 -17.10
C GLY A 100 -6.98 -3.48 -17.05
N GLU A 101 -7.45 -4.70 -16.83
CA GLU A 101 -8.88 -5.05 -16.81
C GLU A 101 -9.61 -4.64 -15.52
N HIS A 102 -8.88 -4.18 -14.48
CA HIS A 102 -9.43 -3.91 -13.16
C HIS A 102 -8.97 -2.55 -12.61
N PRO A 103 -9.68 -1.95 -11.63
CA PRO A 103 -9.22 -0.72 -11.00
C PRO A 103 -7.97 -0.96 -10.15
N TYR A 104 -6.84 -0.40 -10.58
CA TYR A 104 -5.56 -0.41 -9.88
C TYR A 104 -5.10 0.99 -9.48
N PHE A 105 -4.32 1.03 -8.40
CA PHE A 105 -3.43 2.12 -8.10
C PHE A 105 -1.98 1.72 -8.41
N VAL A 106 -1.18 2.68 -8.86
CA VAL A 106 0.25 2.58 -9.12
C VAL A 106 1.00 3.64 -8.31
N CYS A 107 2.16 3.27 -7.79
CA CYS A 107 3.10 4.19 -7.16
C CYS A 107 4.55 3.78 -7.44
N GLU A 108 5.48 4.71 -7.22
CA GLU A 108 6.90 4.36 -7.14
C GLU A 108 7.14 3.42 -5.95
N LYS A 109 8.04 2.47 -6.15
CA LYS A 109 8.57 1.57 -5.12
C LYS A 109 10.04 1.93 -4.93
N SER A 110 10.41 2.43 -3.75
CA SER A 110 11.80 2.77 -3.42
C SER A 110 12.63 1.58 -2.93
N VAL A 111 13.95 1.75 -2.89
CA VAL A 111 14.86 0.87 -2.13
C VAL A 111 14.73 1.20 -0.65
N GLY A 112 14.53 0.18 0.20
CA GLY A 112 14.29 0.35 1.63
C GLY A 112 14.07 -0.97 2.36
N VAL A 113 13.77 -0.89 3.66
CA VAL A 113 13.48 -2.08 4.50
C VAL A 113 12.01 -2.09 4.90
N ARG A 114 11.30 -3.17 4.56
CA ARG A 114 9.85 -3.28 4.79
C ARG A 114 9.56 -3.81 6.19
N TYR A 115 8.62 -3.15 6.87
CA TYR A 115 8.16 -3.51 8.21
C TYR A 115 6.63 -3.46 8.30
N LEU A 116 6.06 -4.27 9.18
CA LEU A 116 4.80 -3.89 9.80
C LEU A 116 5.10 -2.98 10.99
N ALA A 117 4.39 -1.85 11.11
CA ALA A 117 4.44 -1.00 12.30
C ALA A 117 3.20 -1.26 13.16
N LEU A 118 3.41 -1.79 14.36
CA LEU A 118 2.38 -2.01 15.37
C LEU A 118 2.36 -0.83 16.36
N LEU A 119 1.22 -0.17 16.47
CA LEU A 119 0.94 0.88 17.45
C LEU A 119 0.05 0.33 18.56
N VAL A 120 0.56 0.29 19.79
CA VAL A 120 -0.16 -0.27 20.96
C VAL A 120 0.30 0.41 22.24
N GLN A 121 -0.64 0.87 23.07
CA GLN A 121 -0.36 1.43 24.41
C GLN A 121 0.69 2.55 24.44
N GLY A 122 0.74 3.36 23.38
CA GLY A 122 1.66 4.50 23.25
C GLY A 122 3.06 4.13 22.79
N ARG A 123 3.29 2.85 22.45
CA ARG A 123 4.54 2.32 21.90
C ARG A 123 4.37 2.00 20.42
N CYS A 124 5.48 2.01 19.70
CA CYS A 124 5.58 1.52 18.34
C CYS A 124 6.59 0.37 18.26
N TYR A 125 6.21 -0.69 17.55
CA TYR A 125 7.06 -1.83 17.24
C TYR A 125 7.22 -1.98 15.73
N LEU A 126 8.45 -1.99 15.25
CA LEU A 126 8.77 -2.43 13.89
C LEU A 126 8.92 -3.95 13.89
N ILE A 127 8.20 -4.61 12.98
CA ILE A 127 8.14 -6.06 12.83
C ILE A 127 8.67 -6.41 11.44
N ALA A 128 9.85 -7.02 11.39
CA ALA A 128 10.45 -7.51 10.15
C ALA A 128 9.72 -8.76 9.64
N GLN A 129 9.99 -9.14 8.38
CA GLN A 129 9.32 -10.27 7.73
C GLN A 129 9.49 -11.61 8.48
N ASN A 130 10.58 -11.79 9.24
CA ASN A 130 10.88 -12.98 10.05
C ASN A 130 10.46 -12.86 11.54
N TYR A 131 9.55 -11.93 11.85
CA TYR A 131 9.21 -11.51 13.21
C TYR A 131 10.42 -11.08 14.06
N ASP A 132 11.52 -10.53 13.52
CA ASP A 132 12.33 -9.65 14.37
C ASP A 132 11.48 -8.45 14.78
N ILE A 133 11.41 -8.18 16.09
CA ILE A 133 10.54 -7.12 16.64
C ILE A 133 11.41 -6.19 17.47
N ARG A 134 11.41 -4.91 17.08
CA ARG A 134 12.14 -3.84 17.76
C ARG A 134 11.21 -2.72 18.19
N GLU A 135 11.35 -2.27 19.43
CA GLU A 135 10.64 -1.12 19.98
C GLU A 135 11.34 0.17 19.53
N VAL A 136 10.56 1.13 19.03
CA VAL A 136 11.04 2.41 18.50
C VAL A 136 10.25 3.56 19.12
N ALA A 137 10.91 4.69 19.36
CA ALA A 137 10.22 5.89 19.79
C ALA A 137 9.45 6.48 18.60
N LEU A 138 8.13 6.34 18.64
CA LEU A 138 7.19 6.92 17.71
C LEU A 138 5.82 6.97 18.39
N PHE A 139 5.26 8.17 18.60
CA PHE A 139 3.96 8.31 19.27
C PHE A 139 2.84 8.71 18.30
N CYS A 140 1.81 7.85 18.16
CA CYS A 140 0.60 8.15 17.39
C CYS A 140 -0.60 8.36 18.33
N PRO A 141 -1.27 9.53 18.30
CA PRO A 141 -2.54 9.74 18.96
C PRO A 141 -3.72 9.28 18.11
N VAL A 142 -4.72 8.68 18.75
CA VAL A 142 -6.03 8.39 18.12
C VAL A 142 -6.78 9.70 17.89
N ARG A 143 -7.44 9.84 16.72
CA ARG A 143 -8.26 11.02 16.40
C ARG A 143 -9.39 11.26 17.42
N PRO A 144 -9.66 12.51 17.85
CA PRO A 144 -10.57 12.78 18.98
C PRO A 144 -12.02 12.35 18.78
N ASP A 145 -12.49 12.28 17.53
CA ASP A 145 -13.86 11.88 17.17
C ASP A 145 -14.07 10.35 17.10
N ARG A 146 -12.99 9.56 17.23
CA ARG A 146 -13.05 8.11 17.46
C ARG A 146 -13.05 7.73 18.94
N LEU A 147 -12.89 8.70 19.84
CA LEU A 147 -12.95 8.47 21.28
C LEU A 147 -14.41 8.25 21.71
N GLN A 148 -14.59 7.56 22.84
CA GLN A 148 -15.92 7.30 23.38
C GLN A 148 -16.64 8.63 23.74
N PRO A 149 -17.95 8.75 23.51
CA PRO A 149 -18.71 9.95 23.89
C PRO A 149 -18.49 10.30 25.37
N GLY A 150 -18.03 11.52 25.64
CA GLY A 150 -17.68 11.99 26.98
C GLY A 150 -16.18 12.00 27.31
N ALA A 151 -15.32 11.42 26.47
CA ALA A 151 -13.88 11.67 26.56
C ALA A 151 -13.57 13.14 26.23
N ASP A 152 -12.68 13.77 27.01
CA ASP A 152 -12.17 15.09 26.70
C ASP A 152 -11.37 15.05 25.39
N ARG A 153 -11.69 15.95 24.45
CA ARG A 153 -11.05 16.02 23.12
C ARG A 153 -9.59 16.40 23.18
N ASN A 154 -9.13 17.00 24.29
CA ASN A 154 -7.72 17.29 24.54
C ASN A 154 -6.97 16.10 25.17
N THR A 155 -7.67 15.02 25.55
CA THR A 155 -7.01 13.82 26.09
C THR A 155 -6.35 13.04 24.96
N VAL A 156 -5.02 12.96 25.01
CA VAL A 156 -4.21 12.26 24.03
C VAL A 156 -4.24 10.75 24.29
N VAL A 157 -5.12 10.04 23.58
CA VAL A 157 -5.30 8.58 23.71
C VAL A 157 -4.41 7.84 22.71
N PRO A 158 -3.61 6.84 23.13
CA PRO A 158 -2.80 6.05 22.21
C PRO A 158 -3.60 4.95 21.49
N HIS A 159 -3.15 4.57 20.29
CA HIS A 159 -3.69 3.42 19.56
C HIS A 159 -3.58 2.10 20.35
N GLN A 160 -4.49 1.18 20.06
CA GLN A 160 -4.56 -0.15 20.68
C GLN A 160 -4.60 -1.25 19.62
N TRP A 161 -3.44 -1.77 19.20
CA TRP A 161 -3.35 -2.75 18.12
C TRP A 161 -3.76 -2.22 16.74
N THR A 162 -3.17 -1.09 16.35
CA THR A 162 -3.19 -0.64 14.95
C THR A 162 -1.96 -1.19 14.23
N ILE A 163 -2.15 -1.84 13.08
CA ILE A 163 -1.10 -2.57 12.34
C ILE A 163 -1.01 -2.00 10.93
N LEU A 164 0.10 -1.33 10.62
CA LEU A 164 0.38 -0.68 9.35
C LEU A 164 1.41 -1.47 8.55
N ASP A 165 1.35 -1.39 7.23
CA ASP A 165 2.34 -1.97 6.31
C ASP A 165 3.09 -0.85 5.59
N GLY A 166 4.42 -0.84 5.72
CA GLY A 166 5.23 0.24 5.17
C GLY A 166 6.67 -0.11 4.84
N LEU A 167 7.28 0.74 4.02
CA LEU A 167 8.67 0.68 3.63
C LEU A 167 9.44 1.80 4.35
N MET A 168 10.37 1.43 5.24
CA MET A 168 11.34 2.37 5.77
C MET A 168 12.31 2.74 4.65
N VAL A 169 12.50 4.03 4.42
CA VAL A 169 13.49 4.60 3.51
C VAL A 169 14.37 5.61 4.25
N CYS A 170 15.53 5.90 3.67
CA CYS A 170 16.45 6.94 4.15
C CYS A 170 16.56 8.00 3.06
N ASP A 171 15.85 9.12 3.24
CA ASP A 171 15.90 10.28 2.36
C ASP A 171 17.17 11.09 2.65
N LYS A 172 18.00 11.33 1.63
CA LYS A 172 19.19 12.18 1.72
C LYS A 172 18.89 13.58 1.23
N ASP A 173 19.14 14.57 2.08
CA ASP A 173 19.07 16.00 1.77
C ASP A 173 20.43 16.63 2.09
N GLY A 174 21.30 16.65 1.07
CA GLY A 174 22.71 17.03 1.23
C GLY A 174 23.44 16.12 2.23
N THR A 175 23.85 16.69 3.35
CA THR A 175 24.51 15.96 4.47
C THR A 175 23.53 15.40 5.50
N LYS A 176 22.25 15.75 5.43
CA LYS A 176 21.22 15.23 6.35
C LYS A 176 20.63 13.93 5.80
N SER A 177 20.33 13.01 6.69
CA SER A 177 19.61 11.77 6.40
C SER A 177 18.36 11.71 7.27
N VAL A 178 17.20 11.52 6.67
CA VAL A 178 15.91 11.44 7.37
C VAL A 178 15.32 10.05 7.14
N LEU A 179 14.98 9.37 8.23
CA LEU A 179 14.26 8.10 8.15
C LEU A 179 12.76 8.38 7.98
N THR A 180 12.16 7.75 6.97
CA THR A 180 10.74 7.90 6.64
C THR A 180 10.12 6.51 6.48
N LEU A 181 9.07 6.21 7.23
CA LEU A 181 8.24 5.03 6.99
C LEU A 181 7.10 5.41 6.03
N LEU A 182 7.26 5.04 4.77
CA LEU A 182 6.24 5.18 3.73
C LEU A 182 5.16 4.12 3.97
N LEU A 183 3.94 4.54 4.28
CA LEU A 183 2.82 3.67 4.57
C LEU A 183 2.07 3.33 3.28
N TYR A 184 1.99 2.03 2.96
CA TYR A 184 1.33 1.51 1.75
C TYR A 184 -0.05 0.92 2.06
N ASP A 185 -0.26 0.34 3.25
CA ASP A 185 -1.54 -0.25 3.63
C ASP A 185 -1.73 -0.36 5.15
N ILE A 186 -2.92 -0.80 5.59
CA ILE A 186 -3.29 -1.02 6.99
C ILE A 186 -4.04 -2.34 7.13
N LEU A 187 -3.60 -3.18 8.07
CA LEU A 187 -4.18 -4.50 8.33
C LEU A 187 -5.26 -4.42 9.41
N ALA A 188 -5.00 -3.63 10.46
CA ALA A 188 -5.93 -3.44 11.58
C ALA A 188 -5.89 -2.01 12.10
N LEU A 189 -7.04 -1.49 12.53
CA LEU A 189 -7.17 -0.23 13.24
C LEU A 189 -7.80 -0.49 14.62
N ASN A 190 -7.07 -0.10 15.66
CA ASN A 190 -7.48 -0.27 17.06
C ASN A 190 -8.05 -1.67 17.41
N GLY A 191 -7.35 -2.72 16.96
CA GLY A 191 -7.72 -4.12 17.22
C GLY A 191 -8.77 -4.70 16.26
N SER A 192 -9.42 -3.87 15.45
CA SER A 192 -10.35 -4.31 14.41
C SER A 192 -9.60 -4.55 13.09
N PRO A 193 -9.64 -5.76 12.49
CA PRO A 193 -9.06 -5.99 11.18
C PRO A 193 -9.85 -5.26 10.08
N VAL A 194 -9.14 -4.54 9.22
CA VAL A 194 -9.72 -3.73 8.13
C VAL A 194 -9.33 -4.21 6.73
N MET A 195 -8.63 -5.34 6.66
CA MET A 195 -8.12 -5.95 5.42
C MET A 195 -9.19 -6.22 4.35
N THR A 196 -10.44 -6.48 4.74
CA THR A 196 -11.57 -6.76 3.83
C THR A 196 -12.12 -5.53 3.12
N SER A 197 -11.82 -4.32 3.63
CA SER A 197 -12.19 -3.04 2.99
C SER A 197 -11.41 -2.83 1.69
N LYS A 198 -11.93 -2.00 0.78
CA LYS A 198 -11.22 -1.57 -0.44
C LYS A 198 -9.98 -0.76 -0.10
N LEU A 199 -8.97 -0.79 -0.97
CA LEU A 199 -7.70 -0.07 -0.78
C LEU A 199 -7.90 1.41 -0.42
N GLN A 200 -8.77 2.12 -1.16
CA GLN A 200 -9.06 3.53 -0.92
C GLN A 200 -9.55 3.80 0.51
N ASP A 201 -10.34 2.90 1.10
CA ASP A 201 -10.85 3.07 2.45
C ASP A 201 -9.78 2.74 3.49
N ARG A 202 -8.93 1.73 3.21
CA ARG A 202 -7.73 1.44 4.02
C ARG A 202 -6.76 2.64 4.03
N LEU A 203 -6.45 3.23 2.88
CA LEU A 203 -5.62 4.44 2.77
C LEU A 203 -6.23 5.65 3.51
N LYS A 204 -7.57 5.84 3.44
CA LYS A 204 -8.27 6.89 4.22
C LYS A 204 -8.13 6.68 5.73
N LEU A 205 -8.12 5.43 6.22
CA LEU A 205 -7.87 5.16 7.65
C LEU A 205 -6.44 5.54 8.04
N ILE A 206 -5.44 5.27 7.20
CA ILE A 206 -4.06 5.73 7.44
C ILE A 206 -4.02 7.25 7.51
N GLN A 207 -4.61 7.94 6.53
CA GLN A 207 -4.59 9.40 6.48
C GLN A 207 -5.33 10.04 7.67
N ASN A 208 -6.56 9.60 7.95
CA ASN A 208 -7.43 10.29 8.89
C ASN A 208 -7.26 9.80 10.33
N ASP A 209 -6.98 8.52 10.54
CA ASP A 209 -6.93 7.91 11.87
C ASP A 209 -5.49 7.77 12.39
N VAL A 210 -4.44 7.95 11.57
CA VAL A 210 -3.02 7.84 11.99
C VAL A 210 -2.16 9.08 11.64
N VAL A 211 -2.09 9.47 10.36
CA VAL A 211 -1.16 10.54 9.91
C VAL A 211 -1.68 11.94 10.26
N GLY A 212 -2.96 12.21 9.99
CA GLY A 212 -3.62 13.48 10.28
C GLY A 212 -3.59 13.89 11.76
N PRO A 213 -3.92 13.00 12.72
CA PRO A 213 -3.91 13.33 14.15
C PRO A 213 -2.56 13.80 14.66
N ARG A 214 -1.44 13.25 14.12
CA ARG A 214 -0.08 13.68 14.48
C ARG A 214 0.26 15.11 14.07
N LYS A 215 -0.44 15.68 13.07
CA LYS A 215 -0.29 17.09 12.66
C LYS A 215 -1.12 18.05 13.52
N GLN A 216 -2.10 17.54 14.26
CA GLN A 216 -3.12 18.33 14.98
C GLN A 216 -2.97 18.24 16.50
N LEU A 217 -2.44 17.12 17.01
CA LEU A 217 -2.32 16.82 18.44
C LEU A 217 -0.84 16.76 18.83
N LEU A 218 -0.50 17.48 19.90
CA LEU A 218 0.84 17.42 20.49
C LEU A 218 1.06 16.07 21.19
N PRO A 219 2.29 15.52 21.14
CA PRO A 219 2.62 14.32 21.91
C PRO A 219 2.57 14.61 23.43
N PRO A 220 2.28 13.60 24.28
CA PRO A 220 2.34 13.74 25.72
C PRO A 220 3.69 14.27 26.23
N LYS A 221 3.67 15.03 27.33
CA LYS A 221 4.89 15.56 27.96
C LYS A 221 5.85 14.42 28.30
N GLY A 222 7.13 14.58 27.93
CA GLY A 222 8.16 13.57 28.17
C GLY A 222 8.22 12.43 27.15
N GLN A 223 7.39 12.44 26.09
CA GLN A 223 7.63 11.55 24.96
C GLN A 223 8.98 11.85 24.29
N PRO A 224 9.80 10.84 23.97
CA PRO A 224 11.00 11.04 23.18
C PRO A 224 10.66 11.54 21.77
N PRO A 225 11.59 12.23 21.08
CA PRO A 225 11.45 12.56 19.67
C PRO A 225 11.20 11.30 18.82
N ASP A 226 10.40 11.44 17.76
CA ASP A 226 10.17 10.36 16.80
C ASP A 226 11.48 9.96 16.09
N MET A 227 11.75 8.66 16.01
CA MET A 227 12.94 8.14 15.31
C MET A 227 12.85 8.20 13.78
N PHE A 228 11.65 8.39 13.24
CA PHE A 228 11.36 8.48 11.81
C PHE A 228 10.01 9.17 11.56
N GLN A 229 9.82 9.68 10.35
CA GLN A 229 8.56 10.29 9.91
C GLN A 229 7.55 9.24 9.42
N LEU A 230 6.25 9.49 9.59
CA LEU A 230 5.19 8.72 8.93
C LEU A 230 4.65 9.50 7.73
N VAL A 231 4.69 8.90 6.55
CA VAL A 231 4.16 9.48 5.31
C VAL A 231 3.27 8.45 4.62
N LEU A 232 2.05 8.84 4.24
CA LEU A 232 1.20 8.02 3.38
C LEU A 232 1.78 8.01 1.97
N GLN A 233 2.06 6.83 1.41
CA GLN A 233 2.62 6.75 0.06
C GLN A 233 1.62 7.30 -0.96
N SER A 234 2.08 8.19 -1.83
CA SER A 234 1.24 8.76 -2.88
C SER A 234 0.96 7.71 -3.95
N MET A 235 -0.32 7.37 -4.11
CA MET A 235 -0.82 6.37 -5.06
C MET A 235 -1.71 7.03 -6.10
N TYR A 236 -1.55 6.62 -7.36
CA TYR A 236 -2.22 7.21 -8.52
C TYR A 236 -3.07 6.16 -9.24
N PRO A 237 -4.21 6.50 -9.84
CA PRO A 237 -4.92 5.62 -10.78
C PRO A 237 -3.98 5.06 -11.85
N ILE A 238 -4.16 3.79 -12.24
CA ILE A 238 -3.28 3.11 -13.20
C ILE A 238 -3.12 3.85 -14.54
N ASN A 239 -4.17 4.51 -15.04
CA ASN A 239 -4.12 5.35 -16.24
C ASN A 239 -3.28 6.63 -16.09
N ARG A 240 -2.71 6.92 -14.92
CA ARG A 240 -1.71 7.97 -14.67
C ARG A 240 -0.30 7.42 -14.48
N VAL A 241 0.00 6.20 -14.93
CA VAL A 241 1.36 5.63 -14.80
C VAL A 241 2.44 6.50 -15.45
N GLY A 242 2.14 7.16 -16.57
CA GLY A 242 3.04 8.12 -17.21
C GLY A 242 3.44 9.28 -16.28
N HIS A 243 2.51 9.82 -15.48
CA HIS A 243 2.82 10.83 -14.47
C HIS A 243 3.74 10.28 -13.36
N VAL A 244 3.54 9.03 -12.94
CA VAL A 244 4.44 8.38 -11.96
C VAL A 244 5.85 8.25 -12.55
N ILE A 245 5.96 7.80 -13.80
CA ILE A 245 7.22 7.60 -14.52
C ILE A 245 7.96 8.93 -14.77
N HIS A 246 7.29 9.95 -15.31
CA HIS A 246 7.93 11.17 -15.79
C HIS A 246 8.01 12.31 -14.76
N ASN A 247 7.24 12.25 -13.66
CA ASN A 247 7.23 13.32 -12.66
C ASN A 247 7.52 12.85 -11.22
N ILE A 248 7.07 11.65 -10.83
CA ILE A 248 7.23 11.18 -9.44
C ILE A 248 8.57 10.45 -9.24
N ILE A 249 8.92 9.50 -10.11
CA ILE A 249 10.21 8.79 -10.02
C ILE A 249 11.39 9.79 -10.07
N PRO A 250 11.49 10.75 -11.01
CA PRO A 250 12.63 11.67 -11.06
C PRO A 250 12.74 12.55 -9.81
N ARG A 251 11.61 12.93 -9.19
CA ARG A 251 11.60 13.69 -7.94
C ARG A 251 12.08 12.84 -6.75
N VAL A 252 11.62 11.61 -6.64
CA VAL A 252 12.06 10.69 -5.57
C VAL A 252 13.54 10.30 -5.73
N SER A 253 14.00 10.13 -6.97
CA SER A 253 15.39 9.85 -7.31
C SER A 253 16.38 10.95 -6.91
N GLN A 254 15.91 12.15 -6.53
CA GLN A 254 16.77 13.21 -5.97
C GLN A 254 17.21 12.92 -4.54
N THR A 255 16.42 12.20 -3.74
CA THR A 255 16.71 11.92 -2.31
C THR A 255 17.02 10.45 -2.02
N ARG A 256 16.50 9.50 -2.83
CA ARG A 256 16.64 8.05 -2.61
C ARG A 256 16.53 7.23 -3.89
N GLN A 257 17.03 6.00 -3.87
CA GLN A 257 16.98 5.10 -5.02
C GLN A 257 15.57 4.52 -5.25
N ASN A 258 15.12 4.52 -6.51
CA ASN A 258 13.92 3.80 -6.93
C ASN A 258 14.24 2.33 -7.25
N ALA A 259 13.33 1.42 -6.87
CA ALA A 259 13.36 -0.03 -7.11
C ALA A 259 12.25 -0.50 -8.07
N GLY A 260 11.64 0.43 -8.81
CA GLY A 260 10.57 0.21 -9.79
C GLY A 260 9.20 0.74 -9.36
N LEU A 261 8.16 -0.06 -9.65
CA LEU A 261 6.75 0.30 -9.50
C LEU A 261 5.99 -0.77 -8.70
N LEU A 262 4.97 -0.36 -7.96
CA LEU A 262 4.02 -1.23 -7.29
C LEU A 262 2.60 -0.97 -7.82
N PHE A 263 1.89 -2.04 -8.18
CA PHE A 263 0.52 -2.03 -8.68
C PHE A 263 -0.40 -2.71 -7.67
N THR A 264 -1.19 -1.91 -6.96
CA THR A 264 -2.06 -2.38 -5.87
C THR A 264 -3.53 -2.38 -6.33
N PRO A 265 -4.23 -3.52 -6.26
CA PRO A 265 -5.62 -3.63 -6.71
C PRO A 265 -6.55 -2.87 -5.76
N VAL A 266 -7.44 -2.03 -6.31
CA VAL A 266 -8.33 -1.18 -5.49
C VAL A 266 -9.44 -1.99 -4.81
N LEU A 267 -9.98 -2.98 -5.52
CA LEU A 267 -11.17 -3.73 -5.12
C LEU A 267 -10.87 -4.98 -4.29
N LEU A 268 -9.63 -5.48 -4.30
CA LEU A 268 -9.27 -6.71 -3.61
C LEU A 268 -8.90 -6.45 -2.14
N PRO A 269 -9.24 -7.39 -1.23
CA PRO A 269 -8.86 -7.30 0.17
C PRO A 269 -7.33 -7.42 0.32
N TYR A 270 -6.77 -6.79 1.35
CA TYR A 270 -5.41 -7.08 1.77
C TYR A 270 -5.33 -8.56 2.16
N THR A 271 -4.41 -9.30 1.53
CA THR A 271 -4.20 -10.73 1.81
C THR A 271 -2.75 -10.93 2.24
N PRO A 272 -2.48 -11.28 3.51
CA PRO A 272 -1.15 -11.68 3.97
C PRO A 272 -0.57 -12.84 3.15
N GLY A 273 0.76 -12.89 3.00
CA GLY A 273 1.40 -13.87 2.14
C GLY A 273 1.20 -13.56 0.65
N HIS A 274 1.04 -14.57 -0.20
CA HIS A 274 0.90 -14.36 -1.65
C HIS A 274 -0.44 -13.72 -2.01
N SER A 275 -0.41 -12.42 -2.31
CA SER A 275 -1.61 -11.65 -2.62
C SER A 275 -2.02 -11.85 -4.08
N LYS A 276 -3.31 -12.08 -4.30
CA LYS A 276 -3.91 -12.13 -5.65
C LYS A 276 -4.00 -10.71 -6.19
N GLY A 277 -3.42 -10.49 -7.36
CA GLY A 277 -3.45 -9.19 -8.04
C GLY A 277 -2.51 -8.12 -7.48
N LEU A 278 -1.72 -8.36 -6.44
CA LEU A 278 -0.65 -7.40 -6.11
C LEU A 278 0.54 -7.66 -7.04
N PHE A 279 0.90 -6.69 -7.88
CA PHE A 279 2.03 -6.81 -8.80
C PHE A 279 3.12 -5.77 -8.50
N GLN A 280 4.36 -6.12 -8.82
CA GLN A 280 5.51 -5.22 -8.80
C GLN A 280 6.28 -5.34 -10.10
N TRP A 281 6.77 -4.22 -10.60
CA TRP A 281 7.82 -4.20 -11.61
C TRP A 281 9.10 -3.67 -10.98
N THR A 282 10.24 -4.25 -11.35
CA THR A 282 11.58 -3.85 -10.93
C THR A 282 12.48 -3.99 -12.16
N PRO A 283 13.32 -2.99 -12.49
CA PRO A 283 14.18 -3.04 -13.67
C PRO A 283 15.19 -4.19 -13.56
N MET A 284 15.61 -4.77 -14.69
CA MET A 284 16.52 -5.94 -14.73
C MET A 284 17.76 -5.76 -13.84
N SER A 285 18.40 -4.60 -13.87
CA SER A 285 19.61 -4.28 -13.08
C SER A 285 19.40 -4.29 -11.56
N LEU A 286 18.16 -4.38 -11.07
CA LEU A 286 17.78 -4.49 -9.66
C LEU A 286 17.01 -5.78 -9.34
N LEU A 287 16.80 -6.68 -10.31
CA LEU A 287 16.19 -7.99 -10.07
C LEU A 287 17.19 -8.93 -9.40
N CYS A 288 16.98 -9.20 -8.11
CA CYS A 288 17.80 -10.11 -7.33
C CYS A 288 17.13 -11.46 -7.08
N ALA A 289 17.95 -12.51 -6.93
CA ALA A 289 17.55 -13.83 -6.49
C ALA A 289 18.47 -14.33 -5.36
N ASP A 290 17.87 -15.04 -4.39
CA ASP A 290 18.58 -15.67 -3.28
C ASP A 290 18.97 -17.12 -3.66
N PHE A 291 20.25 -17.46 -3.62
CA PHE A 291 20.83 -18.79 -3.91
C PHE A 291 21.57 -19.35 -2.70
N GLN A 292 21.66 -20.67 -2.55
CA GLN A 292 22.63 -21.27 -1.63
C GLN A 292 23.97 -21.42 -2.35
N LEU A 293 25.07 -21.01 -1.71
CA LEU A 293 26.41 -21.24 -2.21
C LEU A 293 26.79 -22.72 -2.05
N GLY A 294 27.25 -23.35 -3.13
CA GLY A 294 27.87 -24.66 -3.15
C GLY A 294 29.37 -24.55 -3.34
N VAL A 295 30.13 -25.45 -2.70
CA VAL A 295 31.59 -25.53 -2.83
C VAL A 295 31.97 -26.87 -3.47
N GLU A 296 32.85 -26.83 -4.46
CA GLU A 296 33.47 -28.00 -5.07
C GLU A 296 34.99 -27.90 -4.91
N TRP A 297 35.68 -29.02 -4.76
CA TRP A 297 37.13 -29.07 -4.55
C TRP A 297 37.79 -29.88 -5.67
N ARG A 298 38.81 -29.30 -6.32
CA ARG A 298 39.59 -29.92 -7.41
C ARG A 298 41.07 -29.59 -7.27
N GLY A 299 41.93 -30.31 -7.98
CA GLY A 299 43.38 -30.10 -7.94
C GLY A 299 44.09 -30.84 -6.80
N ARG A 300 45.43 -30.83 -6.88
CA ARG A 300 46.34 -31.26 -5.81
C ARG A 300 47.43 -30.18 -5.66
N PRO A 301 47.46 -29.42 -4.55
CA PRO A 301 46.53 -29.44 -3.43
C PRO A 301 45.10 -29.03 -3.82
N PRO A 302 44.06 -29.46 -3.08
CA PRO A 302 42.68 -29.09 -3.38
C PRO A 302 42.45 -27.58 -3.27
N LYS A 303 41.95 -26.97 -4.35
CA LYS A 303 41.46 -25.59 -4.41
C LYS A 303 39.93 -25.60 -4.49
N PRO A 304 39.21 -24.66 -3.85
CA PRO A 304 37.77 -24.56 -3.97
C PRO A 304 37.37 -23.82 -5.25
N GLY A 305 36.20 -24.18 -5.76
CA GLY A 305 35.44 -23.41 -6.74
C GLY A 305 33.97 -23.40 -6.34
N PHE A 306 33.22 -22.42 -6.84
CA PHE A 306 31.93 -22.01 -6.27
C PHE A 306 30.80 -22.08 -7.28
N LYS A 307 29.63 -22.54 -6.82
CA LYS A 307 28.43 -22.74 -7.64
C LYS A 307 27.18 -22.31 -6.90
N LEU A 308 26.14 -21.97 -7.65
CA LEU A 308 24.83 -21.58 -7.13
C LEU A 308 23.93 -22.80 -7.09
N MET A 309 23.29 -23.00 -5.95
CA MET A 309 22.38 -24.10 -5.66
C MET A 309 21.00 -23.54 -5.36
N ILE A 310 19.99 -24.09 -6.03
CA ILE A 310 18.58 -23.79 -5.80
C ILE A 310 17.91 -24.95 -5.05
N HIS A 311 16.72 -24.72 -4.49
CA HIS A 311 15.96 -25.76 -3.81
C HIS A 311 14.67 -26.07 -4.57
N ASP A 312 14.46 -27.35 -4.85
CA ASP A 312 13.19 -27.91 -5.35
C ASP A 312 12.76 -28.98 -4.34
N LYS A 313 11.65 -28.75 -3.63
CA LYS A 313 11.13 -29.65 -2.57
C LYS A 313 12.18 -30.11 -1.53
N ARG A 314 13.06 -29.18 -1.12
CA ARG A 314 14.21 -29.37 -0.21
C ARG A 314 15.39 -30.17 -0.77
N THR A 315 15.37 -30.56 -2.04
CA THR A 315 16.56 -31.08 -2.74
C THR A 315 17.38 -29.91 -3.29
N GLN A 316 18.68 -29.88 -2.96
CA GLN A 316 19.63 -28.95 -3.56
C GLN A 316 19.92 -29.37 -5.01
N ILE A 317 19.66 -28.47 -5.95
CA ILE A 317 19.92 -28.66 -7.39
C ILE A 317 20.96 -27.64 -7.82
N PHE A 318 21.97 -28.07 -8.58
CA PHE A 318 22.91 -27.16 -9.22
C PHE A 318 22.18 -26.29 -10.24
N HIS A 319 22.35 -24.97 -10.12
CA HIS A 319 21.76 -23.99 -11.03
C HIS A 319 22.80 -23.46 -12.01
N ASP A 320 23.89 -22.91 -11.49
CA ASP A 320 24.90 -22.20 -12.28
C ASP A 320 26.25 -22.18 -11.56
N TRP A 321 27.32 -21.82 -12.27
CA TRP A 321 28.60 -21.44 -11.65
C TRP A 321 28.57 -19.95 -11.28
N ILE A 322 29.31 -19.55 -10.24
CA ILE A 322 29.49 -18.13 -9.89
C ILE A 322 30.96 -17.74 -9.94
N THR A 323 31.22 -16.62 -10.60
CA THR A 323 32.53 -15.95 -10.57
C THR A 323 32.44 -14.74 -9.66
N PHE A 324 33.32 -14.70 -8.67
CA PHE A 324 33.42 -13.64 -7.66
C PHE A 324 34.48 -12.60 -8.05
N THR A 325 34.46 -11.45 -7.36
CA THR A 325 35.64 -10.58 -7.30
C THR A 325 36.79 -11.30 -6.57
N ALA A 326 38.03 -10.81 -6.68
CA ALA A 326 39.16 -11.42 -5.99
C ALA A 326 38.98 -11.40 -4.45
N ASP A 327 38.44 -10.31 -3.92
CA ASP A 327 38.22 -10.13 -2.48
C ASP A 327 37.09 -11.03 -1.96
N ASP A 328 35.96 -11.10 -2.69
CA ASP A 328 34.84 -12.00 -2.34
C ASP A 328 35.27 -13.47 -2.43
N PHE A 329 36.03 -13.85 -3.46
CA PHE A 329 36.56 -15.20 -3.61
C PHE A 329 37.44 -15.59 -2.41
N GLU A 330 38.34 -14.69 -1.99
CA GLU A 330 39.22 -14.93 -0.84
C GLU A 330 38.42 -15.02 0.47
N ALA A 331 37.40 -14.17 0.66
CA ALA A 331 36.51 -14.24 1.81
C ALA A 331 35.75 -15.58 1.88
N PHE A 332 35.13 -16.03 0.77
CA PHE A 332 34.45 -17.33 0.73
C PHE A 332 35.40 -18.53 0.78
N ARG A 333 36.65 -18.38 0.32
CA ARG A 333 37.71 -19.41 0.47
C ARG A 333 38.08 -19.64 1.93
N GLN A 334 38.04 -18.60 2.76
CA GLN A 334 38.31 -18.69 4.20
C GLN A 334 37.09 -19.10 5.03
N ASP A 335 35.87 -18.86 4.53
CA ASP A 335 34.65 -19.21 5.25
C ASP A 335 34.36 -20.73 5.27
N LYS A 336 34.64 -21.34 6.42
CA LYS A 336 34.33 -22.77 6.69
C LYS A 336 32.83 -23.11 6.58
N LYS A 337 31.94 -22.10 6.55
CA LYS A 337 30.49 -22.26 6.35
C LYS A 337 30.02 -21.76 4.97
N ALA A 338 30.92 -21.54 4.01
CA ALA A 338 30.57 -21.06 2.67
C ALA A 338 29.43 -21.88 2.04
N SER A 339 29.48 -23.21 2.14
CA SER A 339 28.49 -24.13 1.56
C SER A 339 27.07 -24.05 2.17
N SER A 340 26.86 -23.27 3.25
CA SER A 340 25.54 -23.01 3.83
C SER A 340 25.13 -21.54 3.80
N ARG A 341 25.90 -20.67 3.14
CA ARG A 341 25.52 -19.27 2.96
C ARG A 341 24.42 -19.14 1.91
N ILE A 342 23.43 -18.32 2.23
CA ILE A 342 22.49 -17.80 1.23
C ILE A 342 23.08 -16.49 0.71
N LEU A 343 23.20 -16.38 -0.61
CA LEU A 343 23.71 -15.22 -1.33
C LEU A 343 22.56 -14.56 -2.09
N GLU A 344 22.43 -13.25 -1.97
CA GLU A 344 21.65 -12.45 -2.90
C GLU A 344 22.54 -12.11 -4.10
N CYS A 345 22.06 -12.44 -5.30
CA CYS A 345 22.74 -12.20 -6.55
C CYS A 345 21.84 -11.41 -7.51
N VAL A 346 22.45 -10.58 -8.36
CA VAL A 346 21.80 -9.91 -9.50
C VAL A 346 22.28 -10.56 -10.79
N TYR A 347 21.44 -10.63 -11.82
CA TYR A 347 21.89 -11.08 -13.13
C TYR A 347 22.48 -9.89 -13.92
N ASP A 348 23.68 -10.08 -14.44
CA ASP A 348 24.43 -9.07 -15.19
C ASP A 348 24.80 -9.68 -16.56
N PRO A 349 24.21 -9.21 -17.67
CA PRO A 349 24.43 -9.75 -19.02
C PRO A 349 25.88 -9.67 -19.52
N ASP A 350 26.68 -8.75 -18.99
CA ASP A 350 28.09 -8.58 -19.35
C ASP A 350 29.05 -9.26 -18.35
N TRP A 351 28.53 -9.78 -17.23
CA TRP A 351 29.35 -10.49 -16.24
C TRP A 351 29.98 -11.76 -16.82
N LEU A 352 31.30 -11.77 -16.83
CA LEU A 352 32.09 -12.90 -17.28
C LEU A 352 32.05 -14.01 -16.22
N THR A 353 31.41 -15.13 -16.58
CA THR A 353 31.26 -16.29 -15.71
C THR A 353 32.12 -17.44 -16.23
N TYR A 354 32.99 -17.96 -15.37
CA TYR A 354 33.81 -19.14 -15.67
C TYR A 354 33.04 -20.45 -15.43
N ILE A 355 32.96 -21.26 -16.48
CA ILE A 355 32.39 -22.60 -16.52
C ILE A 355 33.54 -23.61 -16.59
N PRO A 356 33.83 -24.34 -15.51
CA PRO A 356 34.91 -25.31 -15.46
C PRO A 356 34.58 -26.55 -16.32
N SER A 357 35.61 -27.25 -16.80
CA SER A 357 35.46 -28.53 -17.49
C SER A 357 34.75 -29.58 -16.62
N HIS A 358 34.22 -30.63 -17.26
CA HIS A 358 33.75 -31.83 -16.56
C HIS A 358 34.89 -32.60 -15.87
N ASP A 359 36.15 -32.39 -16.29
CA ASP A 359 37.30 -32.93 -15.58
C ASP A 359 37.48 -32.28 -14.19
N LYS A 360 37.32 -33.08 -13.14
CA LYS A 360 37.47 -32.68 -11.75
C LYS A 360 38.93 -32.69 -11.26
N SER A 361 39.89 -33.01 -12.13
CA SER A 361 41.31 -33.00 -11.77
C SER A 361 41.86 -31.58 -11.55
N THR A 362 41.34 -30.58 -12.25
CA THR A 362 41.86 -29.20 -12.25
C THR A 362 40.75 -28.15 -12.36
N TRP A 363 41.11 -26.89 -12.05
CA TRP A 363 40.31 -25.68 -12.32
C TRP A 363 40.79 -24.91 -13.55
N GLU A 364 41.94 -25.28 -14.13
CA GLU A 364 42.61 -24.52 -15.20
C GLU A 364 42.02 -24.77 -16.58
N ILE A 365 41.26 -25.87 -16.75
CA ILE A 365 40.62 -26.26 -18.00
C ILE A 365 39.15 -25.86 -17.95
N GLY A 366 38.76 -24.92 -18.81
CA GLY A 366 37.38 -24.51 -19.03
C GLY A 366 36.54 -25.55 -19.77
N ASN A 367 35.22 -25.48 -19.67
CA ASN A 367 34.33 -26.24 -20.54
C ASN A 367 34.47 -25.73 -21.99
N ALA A 368 34.69 -26.65 -22.93
CA ALA A 368 34.92 -26.35 -24.34
C ALA A 368 33.70 -25.75 -25.08
N GLU A 369 32.49 -25.92 -24.54
CA GLU A 369 31.26 -25.33 -25.09
C GLU A 369 31.18 -23.80 -24.88
N PHE A 370 32.00 -23.25 -23.99
CA PHE A 370 31.99 -21.82 -23.64
C PHE A 370 33.34 -21.20 -24.00
N ASN A 371 33.32 -20.11 -24.78
CA ASN A 371 34.52 -19.39 -25.20
C ASN A 371 34.19 -17.91 -25.41
N ALA A 372 34.46 -17.07 -24.41
CA ALA A 372 34.25 -15.63 -24.50
C ALA A 372 35.49 -14.95 -25.08
N THR A 373 35.34 -14.13 -26.12
CA THR A 373 36.44 -13.45 -26.84
C THR A 373 37.44 -12.73 -25.93
N GLU A 374 36.97 -12.21 -24.79
CA GLU A 374 37.74 -11.41 -23.82
C GLU A 374 38.58 -12.24 -22.83
N ARG A 375 38.28 -13.53 -22.65
CA ARG A 375 38.89 -14.41 -21.63
C ARG A 375 39.30 -15.81 -22.12
N GLY A 376 38.78 -16.24 -23.28
CA GLY A 376 39.02 -17.56 -23.86
C GLY A 376 38.12 -18.67 -23.30
N LEU A 377 38.65 -19.89 -23.37
CA LEU A 377 37.94 -21.14 -23.09
C LEU A 377 37.39 -21.22 -21.66
N GLY A 378 36.19 -21.79 -21.51
CA GLY A 378 35.44 -21.88 -20.27
C GLY A 378 34.65 -20.63 -19.89
N TRP A 379 34.90 -19.47 -20.51
CA TRP A 379 34.21 -18.24 -20.13
C TRP A 379 32.95 -18.01 -20.97
N ARG A 380 31.90 -17.47 -20.34
CA ARG A 380 30.73 -16.92 -21.01
C ARG A 380 30.41 -15.52 -20.51
N LYS A 381 29.79 -14.69 -21.35
CA LYS A 381 29.06 -13.51 -20.89
C LYS A 381 27.72 -13.92 -20.28
N GLY A 382 27.17 -13.03 -19.45
CA GLY A 382 25.98 -13.25 -18.67
C GLY A 382 26.25 -14.12 -17.44
N GLY A 383 25.71 -13.72 -16.29
CA GLY A 383 25.70 -14.57 -15.11
C GLY A 383 25.24 -13.87 -13.84
N TRP A 384 25.17 -14.66 -12.77
CA TRP A 384 24.77 -14.20 -11.45
C TRP A 384 25.96 -13.60 -10.71
N LYS A 385 25.90 -12.29 -10.48
CA LYS A 385 26.88 -11.49 -9.76
C LYS A 385 26.49 -11.39 -8.29
N TYR A 386 27.44 -11.61 -7.39
CA TYR A 386 27.24 -11.50 -5.95
C TYR A 386 26.91 -10.05 -5.54
N VAL A 387 25.89 -9.89 -4.68
CA VAL A 387 25.53 -8.60 -4.07
C VAL A 387 25.84 -8.62 -2.58
N ARG A 388 25.31 -9.61 -1.84
CA ARG A 388 25.53 -9.74 -0.39
C ARG A 388 25.14 -11.12 0.15
N SER A 389 25.65 -11.46 1.32
CA SER A 389 25.16 -12.60 2.10
C SER A 389 23.83 -12.27 2.80
N ARG A 390 22.96 -13.28 2.94
CA ARG A 390 21.61 -13.18 3.52
C ARG A 390 21.48 -14.01 4.81
N PRO A 391 22.08 -13.56 5.95
CA PRO A 391 21.99 -14.28 7.21
C PRO A 391 20.56 -14.30 7.79
N ASP A 392 19.66 -13.46 7.28
CA ASP A 392 18.23 -13.47 7.58
C ASP A 392 17.46 -14.65 6.93
N ARG A 393 18.10 -15.38 6.01
CA ARG A 393 17.50 -16.49 5.26
C ARG A 393 18.17 -17.82 5.61
N SER A 394 17.33 -18.83 5.89
CA SER A 394 17.75 -20.22 6.14
C SER A 394 17.74 -21.09 4.88
N MET A 395 17.09 -20.64 3.81
CA MET A 395 16.92 -21.36 2.55
C MET A 395 16.83 -20.34 1.39
N PRO A 396 17.33 -20.65 0.18
CA PRO A 396 17.09 -19.82 -1.01
C PRO A 396 15.62 -19.86 -1.44
N TYR A 397 15.26 -19.08 -2.47
CA TYR A 397 13.92 -19.17 -3.06
C TYR A 397 13.67 -20.56 -3.69
N GLU A 398 12.41 -21.00 -3.64
CA GLU A 398 12.01 -22.18 -4.39
C GLU A 398 12.10 -21.92 -5.90
N ARG A 399 12.42 -22.97 -6.65
CA ARG A 399 12.59 -22.96 -8.12
C ARG A 399 11.51 -22.18 -8.89
N ILE A 400 10.25 -22.21 -8.45
CA ILE A 400 9.13 -21.51 -9.12
C ILE A 400 9.32 -19.99 -9.09
N PHE A 401 9.82 -19.42 -7.98
CA PHE A 401 10.06 -17.98 -7.88
C PHE A 401 11.27 -17.55 -8.70
N LEU A 402 12.32 -18.37 -8.75
CA LEU A 402 13.47 -18.13 -9.60
C LEU A 402 13.07 -18.10 -11.08
N ALA A 403 12.27 -19.07 -11.53
CA ALA A 403 11.80 -19.11 -12.92
C ALA A 403 11.00 -17.86 -13.32
N ILE A 404 10.29 -17.22 -12.37
CA ILE A 404 9.62 -15.93 -12.60
C ILE A 404 10.63 -14.78 -12.70
N ILE A 405 11.68 -14.76 -11.88
CA ILE A 405 12.75 -13.76 -11.94
C ILE A 405 13.54 -13.89 -13.25
N GLU A 406 13.91 -15.12 -13.64
CA GLU A 406 14.57 -15.41 -14.92
C GLU A 406 13.70 -15.04 -16.11
N LYS A 407 12.39 -15.30 -16.06
CA LYS A 407 11.44 -14.82 -17.08
C LYS A 407 11.46 -13.29 -17.16
N ALA A 408 11.39 -12.59 -16.02
CA ALA A 408 11.40 -11.13 -15.99
C ALA A 408 12.72 -10.52 -16.49
N ILE A 409 13.87 -11.15 -16.20
CA ILE A 409 15.19 -10.78 -16.75
C ILE A 409 15.18 -10.93 -18.29
N ASN A 410 14.70 -12.06 -18.81
CA ASN A 410 14.66 -12.32 -20.25
C ASN A 410 13.67 -11.42 -21.03
N GLU A 411 12.59 -10.97 -20.39
CA GLU A 411 11.58 -10.10 -21.02
C GLU A 411 11.88 -8.61 -20.94
N ASP A 412 12.70 -8.21 -19.95
CA ASP A 412 13.27 -6.89 -19.72
C ASP A 412 12.31 -5.71 -19.98
N ILE A 413 11.08 -5.84 -19.47
CA ILE A 413 10.00 -4.86 -19.64
C ILE A 413 10.50 -3.47 -19.19
N LYS A 414 10.37 -2.47 -20.05
CA LYS A 414 10.85 -1.10 -19.81
C LYS A 414 9.72 -0.15 -19.40
N LEU A 415 10.08 1.00 -18.82
CA LEU A 415 9.11 1.99 -18.34
C LEU A 415 8.23 2.55 -19.48
N ASP A 416 8.80 2.82 -20.65
CA ASP A 416 8.07 3.28 -21.84
C ASP A 416 7.09 2.23 -22.39
N GLU A 417 7.32 0.95 -22.06
CA GLU A 417 6.41 -0.13 -22.41
C GLU A 417 5.27 -0.26 -21.39
N ILE A 418 5.57 -0.08 -20.10
CA ILE A 418 4.56 -0.01 -19.04
C ILE A 418 3.59 1.16 -19.27
N GLU A 419 4.10 2.31 -19.71
CA GLU A 419 3.27 3.45 -20.12
C GLU A 419 2.35 3.09 -21.31
N ARG A 420 2.86 2.32 -22.28
CA ARG A 420 2.07 1.83 -23.42
C ARG A 420 1.02 0.77 -23.03
N PHE A 421 1.23 -0.01 -21.96
CA PHE A 421 0.23 -0.94 -21.43
C PHE A 421 -0.96 -0.23 -20.76
N PHE A 422 -0.74 0.96 -20.18
CA PHE A 422 -1.76 1.68 -19.41
C PHE A 422 -1.89 3.16 -19.86
N PRO A 423 -2.33 3.42 -21.11
CA PRO A 423 -2.38 4.77 -21.66
C PRO A 423 -3.37 5.68 -20.91
N GLU A 424 -3.09 6.99 -20.91
CA GLU A 424 -4.04 7.99 -20.41
C GLU A 424 -5.32 8.04 -21.27
N ASP A 425 -6.47 8.18 -20.61
CA ASP A 425 -7.79 8.43 -21.25
C ASP A 425 -7.84 9.83 -21.90
N THR A 426 -7.24 9.95 -23.09
CA THR A 426 -7.25 11.19 -23.90
C THR A 426 -8.65 11.68 -24.26
N SER A 427 -9.64 10.78 -24.28
CA SER A 427 -11.07 11.09 -24.48
C SER A 427 -11.62 12.12 -23.48
N LYS A 428 -11.13 12.16 -22.23
CA LYS A 428 -11.52 13.19 -21.25
C LYS A 428 -10.86 14.55 -21.52
N LYS A 429 -9.65 14.60 -22.10
CA LYS A 429 -8.96 15.86 -22.48
C LYS A 429 -9.66 16.57 -23.64
N THR A 430 -10.21 15.84 -24.61
CA THR A 430 -10.92 16.43 -25.77
C THR A 430 -12.19 17.19 -25.36
N MET A 431 -12.93 16.69 -24.35
CA MET A 431 -14.14 17.36 -23.87
C MET A 431 -13.86 18.68 -23.12
N SER A 432 -12.77 18.76 -22.33
CA SER A 432 -12.42 20.00 -21.62
C SER A 432 -11.84 21.07 -22.57
N LEU A 433 -11.11 20.66 -23.61
CA LEU A 433 -10.62 21.56 -24.65
C LEU A 433 -11.75 22.11 -25.54
N GLN A 434 -12.78 21.31 -25.86
CA GLN A 434 -13.94 21.81 -26.62
C GLN A 434 -14.83 22.78 -25.83
N GLN A 435 -14.87 22.71 -24.50
CA GLN A 435 -15.55 23.74 -23.69
C GLN A 435 -14.75 25.04 -23.54
N LYS A 436 -13.41 25.00 -23.68
CA LYS A 436 -12.57 26.21 -23.59
C LYS A 436 -12.49 27.03 -24.88
N ASN A 437 -12.75 26.43 -26.04
CA ASN A 437 -12.68 27.08 -27.37
C ASN A 437 -14.03 27.59 -27.90
N ARG A 438 -14.95 28.04 -27.04
CA ARG A 438 -16.26 28.61 -27.45
C ARG A 438 -16.52 30.06 -27.08
N HIS A 439 -15.48 30.77 -26.64
CA HIS A 439 -15.45 32.23 -26.53
C HIS A 439 -14.21 32.76 -27.26
N ASP A 440 -14.33 32.87 -28.59
CA ASP A 440 -13.88 34.02 -29.38
C ASP A 440 -14.17 33.76 -30.86
N ALA A 441 -15.04 34.60 -31.44
CA ALA A 441 -15.26 34.69 -32.89
C ALA A 441 -15.58 36.15 -33.23
N PRO A 442 -14.95 36.79 -34.25
CA PRO A 442 -14.98 38.24 -34.39
C PRO A 442 -16.26 38.78 -35.03
N LEU A 443 -16.50 40.07 -34.79
CA LEU A 443 -17.54 40.88 -35.44
C LEU A 443 -17.37 40.94 -36.96
N THR A 444 -18.48 40.88 -37.69
CA THR A 444 -18.57 41.24 -39.12
C THR A 444 -19.54 42.41 -39.31
N SER A 445 -19.25 43.27 -40.29
CA SER A 445 -19.89 44.57 -40.48
C SER A 445 -20.62 44.66 -41.83
N GLU A 446 -21.89 45.08 -41.78
CA GLU A 446 -22.71 45.63 -42.89
C GLU A 446 -22.99 44.64 -44.08
N ASP A 447 -24.05 44.76 -44.88
CA ASP A 447 -25.06 45.82 -45.05
C ASP A 447 -26.40 45.23 -45.60
N ASN A 448 -27.44 46.07 -45.70
CA ASN A 448 -28.71 45.97 -46.44
C ASN A 448 -29.99 45.56 -45.68
N THR A 449 -31.01 46.42 -45.83
CA THR A 449 -32.40 46.29 -45.33
C THR A 449 -33.40 46.77 -46.39
N PRO A 450 -34.74 46.59 -46.23
CA PRO A 450 -35.47 45.51 -45.53
C PRO A 450 -36.35 44.72 -46.56
N PRO A 451 -37.66 44.98 -46.88
CA PRO A 451 -38.80 45.59 -46.19
C PRO A 451 -40.04 44.66 -45.95
N ASN A 452 -40.93 45.10 -45.06
CA ASN A 452 -42.41 44.93 -45.12
C ASN A 452 -43.07 43.55 -44.81
N LYS A 453 -43.61 43.36 -43.59
CA LYS A 453 -45.05 43.60 -43.26
C LYS A 453 -45.46 43.21 -41.83
N LYS A 454 -46.48 43.93 -41.33
CA LYS A 454 -47.20 43.84 -40.04
C LYS A 454 -47.57 42.40 -39.59
N LYS A 455 -47.59 42.12 -38.26
CA LYS A 455 -48.84 42.15 -37.42
C LYS A 455 -48.69 41.48 -36.02
N ARG A 456 -48.78 42.32 -34.97
CA ARG A 456 -49.49 42.15 -33.66
C ARG A 456 -50.01 40.73 -33.27
N GLY A 457 -49.57 40.21 -32.12
CA GLY A 457 -50.24 39.08 -31.43
C GLY A 457 -49.49 38.54 -30.19
N ASN A 458 -50.15 38.46 -29.04
CA ASN A 458 -49.60 38.00 -27.76
C ASN A 458 -50.29 36.68 -27.33
N THR A 459 -49.56 35.59 -27.09
CA THR A 459 -50.09 34.36 -26.43
C THR A 459 -48.99 33.48 -25.83
N ASN A 460 -49.29 32.87 -24.68
CA ASN A 460 -48.44 31.90 -23.97
C ASN A 460 -48.34 30.53 -24.68
N THR A 461 -47.15 29.90 -24.61
CA THR A 461 -46.86 28.46 -24.40
C THR A 461 -45.31 28.34 -24.34
N ALA A 462 -44.61 27.79 -23.34
CA ALA A 462 -44.71 26.59 -22.50
C ALA A 462 -43.67 25.51 -22.91
N SER A 463 -42.81 25.10 -21.96
CA SER A 463 -41.88 23.92 -21.96
C SER A 463 -40.78 23.84 -23.04
N GLY A 464 -39.58 23.28 -22.82
CA GLY A 464 -38.89 22.64 -21.67
C GLY A 464 -37.49 22.20 -22.13
N GLN A 465 -36.52 21.77 -21.31
CA GLN A 465 -36.54 21.23 -19.94
C GLN A 465 -35.27 21.61 -19.14
N ASN A 466 -35.38 21.62 -17.81
CA ASN A 466 -34.27 21.82 -16.86
C ASN A 466 -33.68 20.48 -16.38
N THR A 467 -32.38 20.45 -16.09
CA THR A 467 -31.74 19.40 -15.27
C THR A 467 -31.89 19.73 -13.78
N GLY A 468 -32.52 18.85 -13.01
CA GLY A 468 -32.94 19.15 -11.63
C GLY A 468 -31.85 19.06 -10.56
N THR A 469 -31.87 19.98 -9.61
CA THR A 469 -31.10 19.92 -8.36
C THR A 469 -31.86 19.15 -7.26
N GLY A 470 -31.15 18.34 -6.47
CA GLY A 470 -31.76 17.48 -5.45
C GLY A 470 -32.35 18.22 -4.23
N VAL A 471 -33.01 17.47 -3.34
CA VAL A 471 -33.53 17.95 -2.05
C VAL A 471 -32.44 17.90 -0.98
N CYS A 472 -32.38 18.89 -0.08
CA CYS A 472 -31.38 18.90 0.98
C CYS A 472 -31.66 17.82 2.03
N TYR A 473 -30.69 16.93 2.24
CA TYR A 473 -30.77 15.82 3.19
C TYR A 473 -31.01 16.27 4.65
N ASP A 474 -30.39 17.37 5.09
CA ASP A 474 -30.62 17.93 6.44
C ASP A 474 -32.04 18.47 6.58
N PHE A 475 -32.54 19.21 5.59
CA PHE A 475 -33.92 19.70 5.60
C PHE A 475 -34.93 18.55 5.56
N GLN A 476 -34.70 17.54 4.73
CA GLN A 476 -35.57 16.38 4.60
C GLN A 476 -35.70 15.58 5.91
N ASN A 477 -34.58 15.37 6.63
CA ASN A 477 -34.57 14.51 7.82
C ASN A 477 -34.80 15.27 9.14
N LYS A 478 -34.45 16.57 9.21
CA LYS A 478 -34.49 17.37 10.44
C LYS A 478 -35.50 18.51 10.39
N GLY A 479 -36.09 18.80 9.22
CA GLY A 479 -36.95 19.97 8.99
C GLY A 479 -36.21 21.32 8.94
N VAL A 480 -34.90 21.33 9.21
CA VAL A 480 -34.06 22.53 9.25
C VAL A 480 -32.68 22.23 8.65
N CYS A 481 -32.14 23.17 7.87
CA CYS A 481 -30.78 23.11 7.34
C CYS A 481 -30.00 24.34 7.81
N GLN A 482 -28.78 24.13 8.35
CA GLN A 482 -27.95 25.23 8.84
C GLN A 482 -27.42 26.17 7.74
N ARG A 483 -27.40 25.72 6.47
CA ARG A 483 -27.06 26.57 5.32
C ARG A 483 -28.20 27.50 4.88
N GLY A 484 -29.42 27.29 5.37
CA GLY A 484 -30.58 28.15 5.12
C GLY A 484 -30.78 28.46 3.62
N ARG A 485 -30.95 29.75 3.28
CA ARG A 485 -31.09 30.22 1.89
C ARG A 485 -29.85 30.05 0.99
N PHE A 486 -28.70 29.67 1.57
CA PHE A 486 -27.44 29.44 0.87
C PHE A 486 -27.17 27.95 0.65
N CYS A 487 -28.15 27.08 0.92
CA CYS A 487 -28.08 25.67 0.54
C CYS A 487 -28.23 25.53 -0.97
N HIS A 488 -27.33 24.76 -1.60
CA HIS A 488 -27.40 24.46 -3.03
C HIS A 488 -28.54 23.47 -3.38
N PHE A 489 -29.07 22.77 -2.38
CA PHE A 489 -30.16 21.79 -2.53
C PHE A 489 -31.49 22.36 -2.05
N SER A 490 -32.59 21.90 -2.64
CA SER A 490 -33.92 22.47 -2.40
C SER A 490 -34.47 22.18 -0.99
N HIS A 491 -35.21 23.15 -0.45
CA HIS A 491 -35.90 23.08 0.86
C HIS A 491 -37.43 23.03 0.70
N CYS A 492 -37.91 22.28 -0.29
CA CYS A 492 -39.33 21.92 -0.43
C CYS A 492 -39.48 20.44 -0.09
N ALA A 493 -40.45 20.06 0.75
CA ALA A 493 -40.79 18.65 1.00
C ALA A 493 -41.58 18.02 -0.18
N CYS A 494 -41.28 18.45 -1.40
CA CYS A 494 -42.12 18.37 -2.58
C CYS A 494 -41.28 17.72 -3.68
N ASN A 495 -41.49 16.43 -3.94
CA ASN A 495 -40.50 15.66 -4.68
C ASN A 495 -40.36 16.11 -6.15
N SER A 496 -39.12 16.30 -6.58
CA SER A 496 -38.63 16.42 -7.97
C SER A 496 -39.15 17.53 -8.90
N THR A 497 -40.29 18.22 -8.66
CA THR A 497 -40.67 19.43 -9.42
C THR A 497 -41.74 20.28 -8.71
N CYS A 498 -41.39 21.49 -8.25
CA CYS A 498 -42.34 22.49 -7.73
C CYS A 498 -42.03 23.89 -8.27
N SER A 499 -43.05 24.61 -8.71
CA SER A 499 -42.98 25.99 -9.22
C SER A 499 -43.16 27.06 -8.12
N CYS A 500 -42.80 26.73 -6.88
CA CYS A 500 -43.03 27.56 -5.71
C CYS A 500 -42.03 28.75 -5.67
N THR A 501 -42.53 29.96 -5.93
CA THR A 501 -41.75 31.20 -6.04
C THR A 501 -41.09 31.66 -4.72
N PRO A 502 -40.02 32.49 -4.76
CA PRO A 502 -39.17 32.77 -3.60
C PRO A 502 -39.79 33.65 -2.49
N THR A 503 -41.00 34.16 -2.70
CA THR A 503 -41.64 35.18 -1.87
C THR A 503 -42.65 34.56 -0.90
N LYS A 504 -42.21 34.43 0.36
CA LYS A 504 -42.91 33.87 1.54
C LYS A 504 -42.73 32.35 1.74
N ASN A 505 -41.71 32.00 2.53
CA ASN A 505 -41.83 30.92 3.52
C ASN A 505 -41.16 31.41 4.82
N THR A 506 -41.99 31.65 5.84
CA THR A 506 -41.56 32.00 7.20
C THR A 506 -41.01 30.78 7.93
N TYR A 507 -39.92 30.96 8.68
CA TYR A 507 -39.46 29.97 9.66
C TYR A 507 -40.54 29.73 10.72
N GLY A 508 -40.76 28.46 11.07
CA GLY A 508 -41.51 28.05 12.25
C GLY A 508 -43.03 27.98 12.11
N GLN A 509 -43.55 26.80 11.77
CA GLN A 509 -44.54 26.05 12.57
C GLN A 509 -44.87 24.72 11.86
N ARG A 510 -45.29 23.69 12.63
CA ARG A 510 -45.68 22.37 12.13
C ARG A 510 -47.20 22.21 12.24
N PRO A 511 -47.95 22.14 11.12
CA PRO A 511 -49.36 21.71 11.16
C PRO A 511 -49.51 20.27 11.67
N SER A 512 -50.64 19.97 12.29
CA SER A 512 -50.86 18.79 13.13
C SER A 512 -51.60 17.63 12.45
N TYR A 513 -51.46 16.42 13.03
CA TYR A 513 -52.10 15.13 12.67
C TYR A 513 -51.65 14.46 11.34
N ARG A 514 -51.61 13.12 11.21
CA ARG A 514 -52.02 12.00 12.10
C ARG A 514 -50.79 11.10 12.38
N ARG A 515 -50.46 10.69 13.62
CA ARG A 515 -51.04 9.57 14.42
C ARG A 515 -51.31 8.27 13.66
N ASN A 516 -50.60 7.22 14.03
CA ASN A 516 -51.17 6.15 14.86
C ASN A 516 -50.06 5.42 15.61
N ASP A 517 -50.02 5.61 16.93
CA ASP A 517 -49.19 4.88 17.88
C ASP A 517 -49.96 3.66 18.41
N TYR A 518 -49.26 2.57 18.73
CA TYR A 518 -49.68 1.59 19.74
C TYR A 518 -48.43 1.06 20.46
N ASP A 519 -48.57 0.82 21.76
CA ASP A 519 -47.61 0.20 22.70
C ASP A 519 -46.32 0.98 23.08
N ALA A 520 -46.52 2.10 23.79
CA ALA A 520 -45.55 2.61 24.76
C ALA A 520 -46.22 2.80 26.14
N PRO A 521 -45.74 2.14 27.23
CA PRO A 521 -46.28 2.34 28.57
C PRO A 521 -45.80 3.66 29.21
N PRO A 522 -46.56 4.26 30.14
CA PRO A 522 -46.32 5.62 30.64
C PRO A 522 -45.24 5.71 31.72
N SER A 523 -44.50 6.82 31.74
CA SER A 523 -43.68 7.24 32.88
C SER A 523 -44.46 8.18 33.82
N PRO A 524 -44.38 8.05 35.15
CA PRO A 524 -45.02 8.98 36.10
C PRO A 524 -44.16 10.22 36.40
N GLU A 525 -44.83 11.27 36.89
CA GLU A 525 -44.30 12.63 37.09
C GLU A 525 -43.62 12.85 38.47
N LEU A 526 -42.85 13.93 38.57
CA LEU A 526 -42.33 14.52 39.81
C LEU A 526 -43.38 15.45 40.46
N VAL A 527 -43.47 15.55 41.80
CA VAL A 527 -43.26 16.79 42.62
C VAL A 527 -42.97 16.41 44.13
N PRO A 528 -42.84 17.29 45.17
CA PRO A 528 -41.62 17.31 46.03
C PRO A 528 -41.85 17.14 47.56
N SER A 529 -40.79 17.29 48.38
CA SER A 529 -40.71 18.15 49.62
C SER A 529 -39.87 17.57 50.79
N ILE A 530 -39.05 18.44 51.45
CA ILE A 530 -38.58 18.38 52.88
C ILE A 530 -37.63 17.20 53.26
N GLY A 531 -36.58 17.32 54.10
CA GLY A 531 -35.94 18.47 54.76
C GLY A 531 -34.84 18.03 55.76
N ASP A 532 -33.97 18.99 56.14
CA ASP A 532 -33.05 19.06 57.30
C ASP A 532 -31.87 18.09 57.56
N ALA A 533 -30.71 18.75 57.79
CA ALA A 533 -29.74 18.57 58.89
C ALA A 533 -28.88 17.28 59.00
N SER A 534 -27.61 17.29 59.43
CA SER A 534 -26.66 18.34 59.87
C SER A 534 -25.24 17.73 59.98
N GLY A 535 -24.15 18.52 59.97
CA GLY A 535 -22.84 18.03 60.46
C GLY A 535 -21.56 18.48 59.73
N VAL A 536 -21.17 19.74 59.92
CA VAL A 536 -19.80 20.28 59.71
C VAL A 536 -19.21 20.39 61.15
N PRO A 537 -17.90 20.17 61.47
CA PRO A 537 -16.74 20.88 60.91
C PRO A 537 -15.44 20.02 60.78
N ASP A 538 -14.23 20.51 60.43
CA ASP A 538 -13.68 21.86 60.57
C ASP A 538 -12.49 22.17 59.63
N LYS A 539 -12.35 23.48 59.29
CA LYS A 539 -11.12 24.31 59.09
C LYS A 539 -9.84 23.74 58.41
N THR A 540 -9.02 24.52 57.67
CA THR A 540 -8.85 25.99 57.61
C THR A 540 -8.17 26.44 56.29
N SER A 541 -8.62 27.57 55.74
CA SER A 541 -7.89 28.77 55.21
C SER A 541 -6.38 28.68 54.81
N VAL A 542 -5.84 29.47 53.85
CA VAL A 542 -5.92 30.95 53.72
C VAL A 542 -5.73 31.47 52.27
N MET A 543 -6.44 32.58 51.98
CA MET A 543 -6.31 33.68 50.98
C MET A 543 -5.08 33.78 50.02
N ARG A 544 -5.26 34.04 48.70
CA ARG A 544 -5.54 35.28 47.90
C ARG A 544 -4.30 36.09 47.45
N HIS A 545 -4.24 36.40 46.15
CA HIS A 545 -4.02 37.72 45.48
C HIS A 545 -3.61 37.43 44.01
N THR A 546 -4.42 37.70 42.96
CA THR A 546 -4.81 38.97 42.29
C THR A 546 -3.69 39.70 41.52
N ASN A 547 -4.04 40.12 40.29
CA ASN A 547 -3.29 40.89 39.28
C ASN A 547 -2.38 40.02 38.39
N SER A 548 -2.60 39.88 37.07
CA SER A 548 -2.78 40.87 35.98
C SER A 548 -1.47 41.47 35.48
N LEU A 549 -1.13 41.22 34.21
CA LEU A 549 -0.77 42.25 33.23
C LEU A 549 -0.57 41.65 31.82
N ASP A 550 -1.04 42.38 30.81
CA ASP A 550 -0.87 42.08 29.39
C ASP A 550 0.57 42.21 28.90
N ARG A 551 0.89 41.54 27.79
CA ARG A 551 1.82 42.12 26.80
C ARG A 551 1.61 41.58 25.39
N ASN A 552 0.99 42.41 24.55
CA ASN A 552 1.12 42.31 23.10
C ASN A 552 2.55 42.66 22.68
N PHE A 553 3.09 41.95 21.69
CA PHE A 553 4.08 42.51 20.77
C PHE A 553 3.90 41.88 19.39
N SER A 554 3.52 42.72 18.43
CA SER A 554 3.47 42.43 17.01
C SER A 554 4.80 42.84 16.36
N MET A 555 5.36 41.99 15.50
CA MET A 555 6.26 42.43 14.43
C MET A 555 5.90 41.66 13.15
N GLU A 556 5.53 42.41 12.12
CA GLU A 556 5.40 41.94 10.76
C GLU A 556 6.79 41.84 10.12
N ILE A 557 7.03 40.79 9.33
CA ILE A 557 8.07 40.77 8.31
C ILE A 557 7.46 40.12 7.06
N ASP A 558 7.42 40.87 5.97
CA ASP A 558 6.95 40.39 4.66
C ASP A 558 7.85 39.27 4.11
N GLY A 559 7.21 38.22 3.57
CA GLY A 559 7.90 37.08 2.97
C GLY A 559 6.95 36.26 2.10
N ASN A 560 6.97 36.54 0.79
CA ASN A 560 6.11 35.93 -0.23
C ASN A 560 6.18 34.38 -0.24
N PRO A 561 5.09 33.63 -0.01
CA PRO A 561 5.09 32.18 -0.08
C PRO A 561 4.98 31.68 -1.53
N GLY A 562 5.93 30.83 -1.93
CA GLY A 562 5.86 30.10 -3.20
C GLY A 562 4.77 29.03 -3.21
N GLU A 563 4.31 28.68 -4.41
CA GLU A 563 3.12 27.84 -4.65
C GLU A 563 3.23 26.44 -4.01
N GLU A 564 2.34 26.16 -3.04
CA GLU A 564 2.14 24.79 -2.55
C GLU A 564 1.32 23.97 -3.56
N GLY A 565 1.90 22.87 -4.05
CA GLY A 565 1.24 21.97 -5.00
C GLY A 565 0.09 21.19 -4.35
N GLU A 566 -1.14 21.64 -4.59
CA GLU A 566 -2.37 21.07 -4.05
C GLU A 566 -2.54 19.58 -4.43
N ALA A 567 -2.67 18.73 -3.41
CA ALA A 567 -2.88 17.29 -3.60
C ALA A 567 -4.32 17.03 -4.10
N GLY A 568 -4.46 16.56 -5.34
CA GLY A 568 -5.75 16.47 -6.03
C GLY A 568 -6.84 15.72 -5.27
N GLU A 569 -8.02 16.35 -5.16
CA GLU A 569 -9.21 15.79 -4.52
C GLU A 569 -9.65 14.44 -5.14
N LEU A 570 -10.00 13.50 -4.26
CA LEU A 570 -10.56 12.19 -4.62
C LEU A 570 -12.08 12.28 -4.86
N THR A 571 -12.50 12.89 -5.98
CA THR A 571 -13.91 12.99 -6.38
C THR A 571 -14.15 12.66 -7.87
N ASP A 572 -14.27 11.37 -8.21
CA ASP A 572 -14.91 10.94 -9.47
C ASP A 572 -15.70 9.64 -9.26
N ASN A 573 -16.85 9.73 -8.57
CA ASN A 573 -17.78 8.63 -8.32
C ASN A 573 -18.94 8.66 -9.34
N GLY A 574 -18.69 8.19 -10.56
CA GLY A 574 -19.69 8.13 -11.63
C GLY A 574 -19.73 6.78 -12.35
N ASN A 575 -20.84 6.07 -12.25
CA ASN A 575 -21.24 4.91 -13.07
C ASN A 575 -20.39 3.62 -12.98
N LEU A 576 -20.54 2.87 -11.88
CA LEU A 576 -20.42 1.41 -11.92
C LEU A 576 -21.81 0.77 -12.04
N HIS A 577 -22.10 0.18 -13.19
CA HIS A 577 -23.42 -0.34 -13.53
C HIS A 577 -23.67 -1.70 -12.84
N MET A 578 -24.28 -1.69 -11.66
CA MET A 578 -24.50 -2.88 -10.81
C MET A 578 -25.58 -3.86 -11.31
N LYS A 579 -25.41 -4.43 -12.51
CA LYS A 579 -26.17 -5.60 -12.98
C LYS A 579 -25.29 -6.56 -13.77
N ILE A 580 -24.87 -7.63 -13.10
CA ILE A 580 -24.63 -9.03 -13.52
C ILE A 580 -23.65 -9.63 -12.49
N ILE A 581 -24.19 -10.29 -11.46
CA ILE A 581 -23.42 -11.17 -10.54
C ILE A 581 -24.19 -12.48 -10.38
N PHE A 582 -24.42 -13.17 -11.49
CA PHE A 582 -24.76 -14.59 -11.51
C PHE A 582 -24.21 -15.19 -12.81
N ALA A 583 -23.11 -15.93 -12.71
CA ALA A 583 -22.66 -16.79 -13.81
C ALA A 583 -23.45 -18.11 -13.76
N PRO A 584 -23.93 -18.64 -14.90
CA PRO A 584 -24.52 -19.99 -14.93
C PRO A 584 -23.47 -21.03 -14.55
N LEU A 585 -23.87 -22.06 -13.80
CA LEU A 585 -23.04 -23.24 -13.62
C LEU A 585 -23.07 -24.07 -14.91
N GLU A 586 -21.90 -24.35 -15.48
CA GLU A 586 -21.77 -25.26 -16.62
C GLU A 586 -22.13 -26.71 -16.24
N HIS A 587 -22.37 -27.55 -17.25
CA HIS A 587 -22.95 -28.88 -17.07
C HIS A 587 -22.02 -29.81 -16.27
N PHE A 588 -22.51 -30.27 -15.12
CA PHE A 588 -21.92 -31.38 -14.38
C PHE A 588 -22.48 -32.71 -14.90
N ASP A 589 -21.60 -33.70 -15.04
CA ASP A 589 -21.96 -35.08 -15.33
C ASP A 589 -22.90 -35.66 -14.25
N LYS A 590 -23.94 -36.39 -14.69
CA LYS A 590 -24.98 -36.98 -13.85
C LYS A 590 -24.43 -38.12 -13.00
N GLU A 591 -23.49 -38.91 -13.51
CA GLU A 591 -22.89 -40.03 -12.78
C GLU A 591 -22.02 -39.52 -11.62
N THR A 592 -21.24 -38.47 -11.85
CA THR A 592 -20.47 -37.74 -10.83
C THR A 592 -21.37 -37.18 -9.72
N ILE A 593 -22.55 -36.63 -10.06
CA ILE A 593 -23.53 -36.16 -9.07
C ILE A 593 -24.11 -37.35 -8.27
N ALA A 594 -24.42 -38.47 -8.92
CA ALA A 594 -24.96 -39.66 -8.25
C ALA A 594 -23.94 -40.26 -7.27
N ALA A 595 -22.68 -40.40 -7.68
CA ALA A 595 -21.59 -40.89 -6.83
C ALA A 595 -21.35 -39.99 -5.60
N LYS A 596 -21.35 -38.67 -5.77
CA LYS A 596 -21.21 -37.72 -4.65
C LYS A 596 -22.43 -37.70 -3.72
N ARG A 597 -23.65 -37.87 -4.26
CA ARG A 597 -24.85 -38.09 -3.42
C ARG A 597 -24.71 -39.36 -2.57
N ALA A 598 -24.25 -40.47 -3.15
CA ALA A 598 -24.02 -41.71 -2.41
C ALA A 598 -22.97 -41.55 -1.28
N GLN A 599 -21.86 -40.84 -1.53
CA GLN A 599 -20.87 -40.52 -0.48
C GLN A 599 -21.46 -39.65 0.65
N LEU A 600 -22.24 -38.62 0.30
CA LEU A 600 -22.91 -37.76 1.30
C LEU A 600 -23.96 -38.53 2.11
N THR A 601 -24.68 -39.46 1.50
CA THR A 601 -25.60 -40.37 2.22
C THR A 601 -24.86 -41.31 3.16
N ALA A 602 -23.70 -41.84 2.76
CA ALA A 602 -22.88 -42.70 3.63
C ALA A 602 -22.34 -41.96 4.87
N LEU A 603 -21.97 -40.69 4.73
CA LEU A 603 -21.54 -39.82 5.84
C LEU A 603 -22.68 -39.43 6.80
N GLY A 604 -23.93 -39.62 6.40
CA GLY A 604 -25.11 -39.41 7.25
C GLY A 604 -25.33 -40.50 8.32
N ASN A 605 -24.61 -41.62 8.25
CA ASN A 605 -24.76 -42.70 9.23
C ASN A 605 -24.05 -42.37 10.56
N ARG A 606 -24.86 -42.21 11.62
CA ARG A 606 -24.44 -41.83 12.99
C ARG A 606 -23.26 -42.61 13.59
N ARG A 607 -22.95 -43.82 13.10
CA ARG A 607 -21.92 -44.71 13.66
C ARG A 607 -20.50 -44.13 13.62
N ILE A 608 -20.20 -43.24 12.67
CA ILE A 608 -18.88 -42.59 12.53
C ILE A 608 -18.66 -41.49 13.59
N TRP A 609 -19.73 -40.85 14.05
CA TRP A 609 -19.66 -39.73 14.99
C TRP A 609 -19.28 -40.18 16.40
N ALA A 610 -19.77 -41.35 16.83
CA ALA A 610 -19.41 -41.97 18.10
C ALA A 610 -17.91 -42.34 18.20
N SER A 611 -17.26 -42.73 17.09
CA SER A 611 -15.82 -43.04 17.06
C SER A 611 -14.90 -41.82 17.12
N LEU A 612 -15.44 -40.59 17.01
CA LEU A 612 -14.67 -39.34 17.04
C LEU A 612 -14.85 -38.55 18.35
N GLY A 613 -15.61 -39.06 19.32
CA GLY A 613 -15.80 -38.42 20.63
C GLY A 613 -16.62 -37.11 20.62
N LEU A 614 -17.31 -36.82 19.51
CA LEU A 614 -18.10 -35.61 19.31
C LEU A 614 -19.59 -35.88 19.52
N GLU A 615 -20.01 -36.11 20.77
CA GLU A 615 -21.41 -35.99 21.16
C GLU A 615 -21.67 -34.70 21.94
N ASP A 616 -22.23 -33.71 21.23
CA ASP A 616 -23.04 -32.66 21.86
C ASP A 616 -24.44 -32.67 21.23
N LYS A 617 -25.47 -32.63 22.07
CA LYS A 617 -26.86 -32.92 21.68
C LYS A 617 -27.38 -31.85 20.70
N PRO A 618 -27.86 -32.22 19.49
CA PRO A 618 -28.36 -31.23 18.55
C PRO A 618 -29.75 -30.73 18.95
N GLN A 619 -29.88 -29.42 19.21
CA GLN A 619 -31.18 -28.75 19.07
C GLN A 619 -31.63 -28.89 17.61
N ARG A 620 -32.70 -29.65 17.40
CA ARG A 620 -33.35 -29.81 16.08
C ARG A 620 -33.94 -28.46 15.62
N THR A 621 -34.12 -28.31 14.30
CA THR A 621 -34.88 -27.22 13.61
C THR A 621 -34.16 -25.92 13.18
N ARG A 622 -32.91 -25.98 12.68
CA ARG A 622 -32.41 -24.94 11.74
C ARG A 622 -31.89 -25.59 10.45
N PRO A 623 -32.34 -25.17 9.25
CA PRO A 623 -31.78 -25.65 7.99
C PRO A 623 -30.37 -25.08 7.80
N CYS A 624 -29.37 -25.96 7.73
CA CYS A 624 -28.00 -25.60 7.39
C CYS A 624 -27.78 -25.66 5.88
N GLY A 625 -27.10 -24.65 5.34
CA GLY A 625 -26.70 -24.63 3.94
C GLY A 625 -25.39 -25.39 3.74
N LEU A 626 -25.26 -26.07 2.60
CA LEU A 626 -24.00 -26.67 2.13
C LEU A 626 -23.49 -25.85 0.95
N ILE A 627 -22.26 -25.35 1.04
CA ILE A 627 -21.53 -24.80 -0.11
C ILE A 627 -20.57 -25.88 -0.60
N VAL A 628 -20.59 -26.16 -1.90
CA VAL A 628 -19.63 -27.07 -2.55
C VAL A 628 -18.73 -26.25 -3.46
N SER A 629 -17.42 -26.29 -3.24
CA SER A 629 -16.44 -25.55 -4.03
C SER A 629 -16.16 -26.23 -5.39
N LYS A 630 -15.46 -25.51 -6.29
CA LYS A 630 -15.01 -26.07 -7.59
C LYS A 630 -13.98 -27.20 -7.42
N SER A 631 -13.24 -27.24 -6.30
CA SER A 631 -12.37 -28.37 -5.89
C SER A 631 -13.15 -29.55 -5.28
N GLY A 632 -14.45 -29.38 -5.01
CA GLY A 632 -15.31 -30.41 -4.42
C GLY A 632 -15.32 -30.43 -2.89
N GLU A 633 -14.74 -29.43 -2.23
CA GLU A 633 -14.82 -29.28 -0.77
C GLU A 633 -16.23 -28.87 -0.36
N VAL A 634 -16.73 -29.44 0.73
CA VAL A 634 -18.08 -29.18 1.25
C VAL A 634 -17.98 -28.41 2.56
N VAL A 635 -18.46 -27.17 2.57
CA VAL A 635 -18.44 -26.28 3.73
C VAL A 635 -19.86 -26.08 4.26
N TYR A 636 -20.04 -26.28 5.56
CA TYR A 636 -21.30 -26.03 6.25
C TYR A 636 -21.44 -24.54 6.58
N VAL A 637 -22.56 -23.94 6.19
CA VAL A 637 -22.90 -22.56 6.52
C VAL A 637 -24.14 -22.54 7.42
N ARG A 638 -23.98 -21.93 8.61
CA ARG A 638 -25.08 -21.53 9.47
C ARG A 638 -25.41 -20.06 9.15
N PRO A 639 -26.69 -19.67 9.06
CA PRO A 639 -27.06 -18.25 9.00
C PRO A 639 -26.53 -17.50 10.23
N LEU A 640 -26.01 -16.29 10.02
CA LEU A 640 -25.67 -15.38 11.13
C LEU A 640 -26.93 -15.03 11.92
N GLU A 641 -26.76 -14.88 13.24
CA GLU A 641 -27.85 -14.49 14.13
C GLU A 641 -28.19 -13.00 13.94
N LYS A 642 -29.44 -12.63 14.21
CA LYS A 642 -29.96 -11.26 14.10
C LYS A 642 -29.85 -10.54 15.43
#